data_AF-A0A0E0BYM3-F1
#
_entry.id   AF-A0A0E0BYM3-F1
#
_cell.length_a   1.000
_cell.length_b   1.000
_cell.length_c   1.000
_cell.angle_alpha   90.00
_cell.angle_beta   90.00
_cell.angle_gamma   90.00
#
_symmetry.space_group_name_H-M   'P 1'
#
loop_
_entity.id
_entity.type
_entity.pdbx_description
1 polymer ?
#
loop_
_entity_poly.entity_id
_entity_poly.type
_entity_poly.pdbx_seq_one_letter_code
_entity_poly.pdbx_strand_id
1 'polypeptide(L)'
;MREPALPEAVGAELERLEARLGQLACAEARRQLAELGESAAARVLRAIGEARQVRTLSGFIRHMANQERMKRNARGIPTAHSAACISGPCREEESISTPLYYNEVQMDVQTPNDMVEVGSPNQQMPLRLHDNGGSVRHIACVVPDLANPAVGSPYGRISSVLPQNQNCVEGYTPSRGMVSPASNQRHMEIDSPIQPIVSTPERVSTLSPVRDLSRRVENMAGPSGSPPCPIWVMPQIPPAICPDTANVLREVVSPQMLALGELEFRKIFMIFAYLSWNKKGVKPPLSTPKSSKIEDVLSVNSIRSLKSMSMVQFESRIWSTFGHENISSSDRAKNLDSGPGMSKVYRCNVEIRGGTVVKIFKGPYIENRRTHLQKVLGDDNVLVVNFMEIPSDTETDLSTYLEHYHKVAEEGIVLGLRRYRFFLYKDGGKENKMKEENREEENKKCTSSVRCYFVRTESGWNMDEPYILSGRTIGQARDLFMHIRTVLTLAKYMLRFALIVSKTITLDVDLSEVLVKLIDDEPCLDIVDCAASKLMGSNNTTEYPLLIQLRMFYNGSAVKGTVLVDKRLPPRTIHIRPSMLKIKTYPELSGVQSVNSLDIVSARNAKKSLSGVQSVNSFEIVSTSNRSGRTFTSNNLIALLHYGGVPEEFFMELLQTAIEEADNARFDYAGALNVAFNYADMEDSMPARMILSGIPLEESYLQSRLDFMSLQERKGIKNGKIPIDDCYYLMGTADPTGKLGPNEVCVILDYGQVSGDVLVYKYPGLHPGDIHVLKATYSSDIEKVVGNSKHAILFPTTGQRSLADEMANSDFDGDIYWVSLNPKLLEHFKPSKPWVPAITPNGTKQKGPEDFNESELERVLFHEFLKTRFAPSYARAMAATNWLVYMDRLLTVSLDESEKKLIEKKMLKLVDLYYLALDAPKMGNKVNIPRDLMVKQYPHFMDRSPSYHSSSILGKIYDKAGDPKPLRSDNVQPTSISSLPCFAERDVPPAIKQLWQHRYKEYLADSSLLYAEEADEEEKKIKFRELYEKYKHLLYGASEFEETPRDLDDVFSEACAIYQIAYEKARSANNVARCGFAWKVAGRALCHLYTVKNEGNAVMVKC
;
A
#
# COMPACT_ATOMS: atom_id res chain seq x y z
N MET A 1 -3.61 -39.06 -35.02
CA MET A 1 -4.46 -38.40 -36.04
C MET A 1 -3.63 -38.21 -37.31
N ARG A 2 -4.23 -38.14 -38.50
CA ARG A 2 -3.50 -37.66 -39.70
C ARG A 2 -3.24 -36.16 -39.56
N GLU A 3 -2.11 -35.65 -40.08
CA GLU A 3 -1.93 -34.21 -40.22
C GLU A 3 -2.96 -33.65 -41.23
N PRO A 4 -3.55 -32.47 -40.98
CA PRO A 4 -4.38 -31.82 -41.98
C PRO A 4 -3.48 -31.34 -43.12
N ALA A 5 -3.82 -31.73 -44.35
CA ALA A 5 -3.09 -31.30 -45.54
C ALA A 5 -3.17 -29.78 -45.69
N LEU A 6 -2.01 -29.13 -45.88
CA LEU A 6 -1.95 -27.73 -46.27
C LEU A 6 -2.47 -27.58 -47.71
N PRO A 7 -3.18 -26.48 -48.05
CA PRO A 7 -3.48 -26.14 -49.43
C PRO A 7 -2.19 -26.07 -50.25
N GLU A 8 -2.21 -26.61 -51.48
CA GLU A 8 -1.00 -26.89 -52.27
C GLU A 8 -0.11 -25.65 -52.47
N ALA A 9 -0.72 -24.48 -52.74
CA ALA A 9 -0.01 -23.20 -52.87
C ALA A 9 0.62 -22.70 -51.55
N VAL A 10 0.03 -23.04 -50.40
CA VAL A 10 0.57 -22.74 -49.06
C VAL A 10 1.72 -23.68 -48.71
N GLY A 11 1.60 -24.96 -49.09
CA GLY A 11 2.68 -25.94 -48.97
C GLY A 11 3.94 -25.51 -49.73
N ALA A 12 3.79 -25.21 -51.03
CA ALA A 12 4.91 -24.80 -51.88
C ALA A 12 5.60 -23.50 -51.41
N GLU A 13 4.85 -22.53 -50.89
CA GLU A 13 5.45 -21.28 -50.36
C GLU A 13 6.06 -21.48 -48.96
N LEU A 14 5.55 -22.41 -48.15
CA LEU A 14 6.18 -22.82 -46.90
C LEU A 14 7.51 -23.53 -47.17
N GLU A 15 7.55 -24.50 -48.09
CA GLU A 15 8.77 -25.23 -48.46
C GLU A 15 9.88 -24.29 -48.98
N ARG A 16 9.51 -23.27 -49.77
CA ARG A 16 10.45 -22.19 -50.16
C ARG A 16 11.03 -21.43 -48.98
N LEU A 17 10.22 -21.15 -47.96
CA LEU A 17 10.68 -20.46 -46.75
C LEU A 17 11.51 -21.37 -45.83
N GLU A 18 11.15 -22.64 -45.72
CA GLU A 18 11.93 -23.66 -45.00
C GLU A 18 13.32 -23.83 -45.64
N ALA A 19 13.37 -23.95 -46.97
CA ALA A 19 14.62 -24.04 -47.73
C ALA A 19 15.46 -22.75 -47.63
N ARG A 20 14.84 -21.56 -47.71
CA ARG A 20 15.55 -20.27 -47.57
C ARG A 20 16.14 -20.05 -46.17
N LEU A 21 15.47 -20.53 -45.13
CA LEU A 21 15.83 -20.29 -43.73
C LEU A 21 16.59 -21.45 -43.07
N GLY A 22 16.71 -22.61 -43.74
CA GLY A 22 17.37 -23.80 -43.19
C GLY A 22 16.66 -24.39 -41.98
N GLN A 23 15.34 -24.19 -41.87
CA GLN A 23 14.53 -24.61 -40.71
C GLN A 23 13.19 -25.18 -41.17
N LEU A 24 12.79 -26.33 -40.64
CA LEU A 24 11.45 -26.90 -40.89
C LEU A 24 10.40 -26.32 -39.92
N ALA A 25 9.18 -26.15 -40.41
CA ALA A 25 8.01 -25.83 -39.61
C ALA A 25 7.41 -27.11 -39.01
N CYS A 26 7.31 -27.17 -37.68
CA CYS A 26 6.76 -28.34 -37.00
C CYS A 26 5.26 -28.54 -37.26
N ALA A 27 4.77 -29.76 -37.01
CA ALA A 27 3.37 -30.16 -37.19
C ALA A 27 2.34 -29.16 -36.64
N GLU A 28 2.65 -28.53 -35.49
CA GLU A 28 1.79 -27.52 -34.86
C GLU A 28 1.71 -26.21 -35.67
N ALA A 29 2.84 -25.74 -36.20
CA ALA A 29 2.89 -24.56 -37.07
C ALA A 29 2.21 -24.84 -38.42
N ARG A 30 2.36 -26.05 -38.95
CA ARG A 30 1.66 -26.51 -40.16
C ARG A 30 0.15 -26.60 -39.94
N ARG A 31 -0.32 -27.13 -38.80
CA ARG A 31 -1.76 -27.16 -38.43
C ARG A 31 -2.37 -25.76 -38.37
N GLN A 32 -1.72 -24.80 -37.72
CA GLN A 32 -2.25 -23.44 -37.59
C GLN A 32 -2.31 -22.69 -38.94
N LEU A 33 -1.39 -22.97 -39.87
CA LEU A 33 -1.50 -22.47 -41.25
C LEU A 33 -2.70 -23.08 -41.99
N ALA A 34 -2.99 -24.38 -41.81
CA ALA A 34 -4.19 -25.01 -42.36
C ALA A 34 -5.49 -24.41 -41.76
N GLU A 35 -5.57 -24.23 -40.44
CA GLU A 35 -6.73 -23.63 -39.74
C GLU A 35 -7.09 -22.20 -40.21
N LEU A 36 -6.10 -21.43 -40.66
CA LEU A 36 -6.32 -20.06 -41.16
C LEU A 36 -6.99 -20.00 -42.54
N GLY A 37 -6.98 -21.09 -43.30
CA GLY A 37 -7.36 -21.10 -44.71
C GLY A 37 -6.34 -20.37 -45.62
N GLU A 38 -6.28 -20.84 -46.86
CA GLU A 38 -5.27 -20.49 -47.87
C GLU A 38 -4.93 -19.00 -47.95
N SER A 39 -5.93 -18.14 -48.13
CA SER A 39 -5.74 -16.71 -48.38
C SER A 39 -5.15 -15.92 -47.21
N ALA A 40 -5.16 -16.46 -45.98
CA ALA A 40 -4.51 -15.86 -44.82
C ALA A 40 -3.18 -16.54 -44.48
N ALA A 41 -3.09 -17.87 -44.66
CA ALA A 41 -1.82 -18.58 -44.58
C ALA A 41 -0.79 -18.00 -45.55
N ALA A 42 -1.19 -17.68 -46.79
CA ALA A 42 -0.36 -17.01 -47.77
C ALA A 42 0.10 -15.59 -47.33
N ARG A 43 -0.71 -14.84 -46.56
CA ARG A 43 -0.29 -13.54 -45.99
C ARG A 43 0.71 -13.70 -44.85
N VAL A 44 0.50 -14.68 -43.98
CA VAL A 44 1.43 -15.04 -42.90
C VAL A 44 2.79 -15.42 -43.49
N LEU A 45 2.82 -16.33 -44.47
CA LEU A 45 4.05 -16.75 -45.13
C LEU A 45 4.74 -15.59 -45.86
N ARG A 46 4.00 -14.73 -46.59
CA ARG A 46 4.59 -13.54 -47.25
C ARG A 46 5.25 -12.58 -46.27
N ALA A 47 4.60 -12.26 -45.15
CA ALA A 47 5.18 -11.40 -44.12
C ALA A 47 6.44 -12.02 -43.46
N ILE A 48 6.52 -13.35 -43.39
CA ILE A 48 7.72 -14.09 -42.95
C ILE A 48 8.81 -14.08 -44.04
N GLY A 49 8.43 -14.04 -45.31
CA GLY A 49 9.32 -13.77 -46.44
C GLY A 49 10.00 -12.40 -46.35
N GLU A 50 9.21 -11.36 -46.05
CA GLU A 50 9.66 -9.95 -45.98
C GLU A 50 10.44 -9.60 -44.70
N ALA A 51 10.34 -10.42 -43.64
CA ALA A 51 11.02 -10.18 -42.36
C ALA A 51 12.55 -10.35 -42.43
N ARG A 52 13.29 -9.32 -41.98
CA ARG A 52 14.78 -9.30 -42.00
C ARG A 52 15.46 -10.22 -40.97
N GLN A 53 14.76 -10.67 -39.94
CA GLN A 53 15.32 -11.58 -38.92
C GLN A 53 14.23 -12.52 -38.39
N VAL A 54 14.40 -13.83 -38.61
CA VAL A 54 13.52 -14.89 -38.10
C VAL A 54 14.35 -15.81 -37.23
N ARG A 55 14.13 -15.81 -35.91
CA ARG A 55 14.91 -16.65 -34.97
C ARG A 55 14.51 -18.12 -35.07
N THR A 56 13.20 -18.41 -35.05
CA THR A 56 12.66 -19.75 -35.30
C THR A 56 11.45 -19.67 -36.22
N LEU A 57 11.47 -20.38 -37.35
CA LEU A 57 10.37 -20.37 -38.33
C LEU A 57 9.06 -20.88 -37.70
N SER A 58 9.12 -22.01 -37.01
CA SER A 58 7.97 -22.59 -36.27
C SER A 58 7.35 -21.65 -35.23
N GLY A 59 8.17 -20.85 -34.53
CA GLY A 59 7.69 -19.89 -33.54
C GLY A 59 7.09 -18.64 -34.18
N PHE A 60 7.71 -18.17 -35.26
CA PHE A 60 7.28 -16.96 -35.97
C PHE A 60 6.01 -17.18 -36.79
N ILE A 61 5.84 -18.37 -37.40
CA ILE A 61 4.56 -18.83 -37.98
C ILE A 61 3.46 -18.77 -36.92
N ARG A 62 3.67 -19.38 -35.74
CA ARG A 62 2.67 -19.42 -34.65
C ARG A 62 2.26 -18.01 -34.18
N HIS A 63 3.23 -17.11 -34.02
CA HIS A 63 2.97 -15.72 -33.64
C HIS A 63 2.13 -14.97 -34.69
N MET A 64 2.55 -15.03 -35.95
CA MET A 64 1.86 -14.35 -37.06
C MET A 64 0.48 -14.96 -37.34
N ALA A 65 0.33 -16.28 -37.18
CA ALA A 65 -0.93 -16.99 -37.31
C ALA A 65 -1.95 -16.56 -36.26
N ASN A 66 -1.53 -16.49 -34.99
CA ASN A 66 -2.37 -15.96 -33.91
C ASN A 66 -2.76 -14.49 -34.17
N GLN A 67 -1.87 -13.64 -34.67
CA GLN A 67 -2.24 -12.27 -35.03
C GLN A 67 -3.31 -12.20 -36.13
N GLU A 68 -3.21 -12.97 -37.23
CA GLU A 68 -4.24 -12.98 -38.27
C GLU A 68 -5.56 -13.61 -37.80
N ARG A 69 -5.52 -14.58 -36.86
CA ARG A 69 -6.72 -15.11 -36.19
C ARG A 69 -7.44 -14.02 -35.38
N MET A 70 -6.71 -13.27 -34.56
CA MET A 70 -7.30 -12.16 -33.79
C MET A 70 -7.85 -11.04 -34.70
N LYS A 71 -7.15 -10.67 -35.78
CA LYS A 71 -7.65 -9.69 -36.76
C LYS A 71 -8.91 -10.14 -37.51
N ARG A 72 -9.16 -11.45 -37.65
CA ARG A 72 -10.43 -11.97 -38.20
C ARG A 72 -11.55 -11.96 -37.17
N ASN A 73 -11.27 -12.35 -35.93
CA ASN A 73 -12.24 -12.29 -34.83
C ASN A 73 -12.74 -10.84 -34.65
N ALA A 74 -11.82 -9.86 -34.61
CA ALA A 74 -12.12 -8.43 -34.55
C ALA A 74 -12.81 -7.86 -35.81
N ARG A 75 -13.10 -8.69 -36.82
CA ARG A 75 -13.87 -8.34 -38.04
C ARG A 75 -15.10 -9.22 -38.24
N GLY A 76 -15.44 -10.08 -37.27
CA GLY A 76 -16.59 -10.98 -37.37
C GLY A 76 -16.51 -12.03 -38.48
N ILE A 77 -15.31 -12.36 -38.99
CA ILE A 77 -15.14 -13.31 -40.11
C ILE A 77 -15.06 -14.74 -39.55
N PRO A 78 -16.02 -15.64 -39.86
CA PRO A 78 -16.02 -17.00 -39.32
C PRO A 78 -14.81 -17.83 -39.75
N THR A 79 -14.44 -18.83 -38.94
CA THR A 79 -13.44 -19.83 -39.35
C THR A 79 -14.08 -20.88 -40.27
N ALA A 80 -13.25 -21.60 -41.05
CA ALA A 80 -13.74 -22.73 -41.86
C ALA A 80 -14.42 -23.82 -41.01
N HIS A 81 -13.97 -23.99 -39.76
CA HIS A 81 -14.58 -24.93 -38.81
C HIS A 81 -15.95 -24.42 -38.30
N SER A 82 -16.10 -23.11 -38.11
CA SER A 82 -17.36 -22.47 -37.69
C SER A 82 -18.45 -22.62 -38.77
N ALA A 83 -18.07 -22.50 -40.05
CA ALA A 83 -19.01 -22.62 -41.16
C ALA A 83 -19.62 -24.02 -41.31
N ALA A 84 -18.90 -25.07 -40.87
CA ALA A 84 -19.36 -26.46 -40.95
C ALA A 84 -20.38 -26.86 -39.86
N CYS A 85 -20.55 -26.06 -38.81
CA CYS A 85 -21.36 -26.42 -37.63
C CYS A 85 -22.80 -25.88 -37.67
N ILE A 86 -23.23 -25.24 -38.77
CA ILE A 86 -24.52 -24.51 -38.84
C ILE A 86 -25.67 -25.37 -39.43
N SER A 87 -25.41 -26.64 -39.80
CA SER A 87 -26.40 -27.52 -40.44
C SER A 87 -26.63 -28.85 -39.70
N GLY A 88 -27.58 -28.87 -38.76
CA GLY A 88 -28.07 -30.09 -38.08
C GLY A 88 -29.24 -29.79 -37.11
N PRO A 89 -30.35 -30.57 -37.11
CA PRO A 89 -31.55 -30.25 -36.32
C PRO A 89 -31.63 -30.95 -34.94
N CYS A 90 -32.51 -30.42 -34.07
CA CYS A 90 -32.73 -30.83 -32.68
C CYS A 90 -33.49 -32.16 -32.51
N ARG A 91 -33.48 -32.70 -31.28
CA ARG A 91 -34.50 -33.63 -30.75
C ARG A 91 -34.61 -33.55 -29.21
N GLU A 92 -35.67 -34.14 -28.68
CA GLU A 92 -36.27 -33.83 -27.37
C GLU A 92 -35.98 -34.83 -26.23
N GLU A 93 -36.34 -34.40 -25.01
CA GLU A 93 -36.75 -35.10 -23.78
C GLU A 93 -36.53 -36.62 -23.59
N GLU A 94 -36.12 -37.01 -22.37
CA GLU A 94 -37.03 -37.70 -21.42
C GLU A 94 -36.53 -37.60 -19.96
N SER A 95 -37.32 -38.09 -19.00
CA SER A 95 -37.16 -37.89 -17.54
C SER A 95 -37.13 -39.22 -16.76
N ILE A 96 -37.00 -39.21 -15.41
CA ILE A 96 -37.84 -39.98 -14.43
C ILE A 96 -37.22 -40.15 -13.01
N SER A 97 -38.07 -39.87 -11.99
CA SER A 97 -38.19 -40.44 -10.62
C SER A 97 -37.08 -40.36 -9.54
N THR A 98 -37.50 -39.86 -8.37
CA THR A 98 -36.99 -40.16 -7.02
C THR A 98 -37.92 -41.14 -6.28
N PRO A 99 -37.42 -41.84 -5.25
CA PRO A 99 -38.29 -42.22 -4.12
C PRO A 99 -37.72 -41.87 -2.73
N LEU A 100 -38.62 -41.74 -1.75
CA LEU A 100 -38.34 -41.46 -0.33
C LEU A 100 -38.13 -42.76 0.48
N TYR A 101 -37.57 -42.68 1.70
CA TYR A 101 -38.29 -43.02 2.95
C TYR A 101 -37.49 -42.68 4.24
N TYR A 102 -38.19 -42.75 5.38
CA TYR A 102 -37.77 -42.57 6.79
C TYR A 102 -36.64 -43.57 7.23
N ASN A 103 -35.90 -43.40 8.35
CA ASN A 103 -36.40 -43.13 9.72
C ASN A 103 -35.31 -42.67 10.73
N GLU A 104 -35.75 -42.36 11.97
CA GLU A 104 -34.95 -41.82 13.08
C GLU A 104 -34.13 -42.86 13.89
N VAL A 105 -32.95 -42.48 14.40
CA VAL A 105 -32.35 -43.00 15.66
C VAL A 105 -31.59 -41.88 16.37
N GLN A 106 -31.74 -41.78 17.69
CA GLN A 106 -31.12 -40.79 18.58
C GLN A 106 -30.22 -41.47 19.61
N MET A 107 -28.94 -41.10 19.74
CA MET A 107 -28.08 -41.41 20.89
C MET A 107 -26.93 -40.41 21.08
N ASP A 108 -26.69 -40.00 22.32
CA ASP A 108 -25.60 -39.11 22.72
C ASP A 108 -24.26 -39.85 22.94
N VAL A 109 -23.14 -39.20 22.61
CA VAL A 109 -21.82 -39.42 23.25
C VAL A 109 -21.14 -38.05 23.42
N GLN A 110 -20.50 -37.83 24.58
CA GLN A 110 -20.01 -36.52 25.01
C GLN A 110 -18.48 -36.37 24.81
N THR A 111 -18.06 -35.19 24.31
CA THR A 111 -16.72 -34.56 24.51
C THR A 111 -15.48 -35.30 23.93
N PRO A 112 -14.30 -34.64 23.90
CA PRO A 112 -14.05 -33.29 23.38
C PRO A 112 -12.95 -33.30 22.31
N ASN A 113 -12.93 -32.31 21.40
CA ASN A 113 -11.82 -32.11 20.48
C ASN A 113 -11.56 -30.61 20.27
N ASP A 114 -10.68 -30.05 21.09
CA ASP A 114 -10.26 -28.64 21.04
C ASP A 114 -9.34 -28.35 19.85
N MET A 115 -9.90 -28.35 18.64
CA MET A 115 -9.27 -27.69 17.49
C MET A 115 -9.64 -26.21 17.48
N VAL A 116 -8.92 -25.45 18.31
CA VAL A 116 -9.04 -23.99 18.50
C VAL A 116 -9.22 -23.26 17.16
N GLU A 117 -10.24 -22.40 17.11
CA GLU A 117 -10.63 -21.72 15.88
C GLU A 117 -9.54 -20.77 15.36
N VAL A 118 -8.91 -21.15 14.24
CA VAL A 118 -7.98 -20.28 13.52
C VAL A 118 -8.79 -19.22 12.77
N GLY A 119 -8.95 -18.06 13.43
CA GLY A 119 -9.53 -16.84 12.86
C GLY A 119 -8.76 -16.36 11.64
N SER A 120 -9.48 -16.08 10.55
CA SER A 120 -8.89 -15.97 9.21
C SER A 120 -8.05 -14.68 9.01
N PRO A 121 -6.78 -14.78 8.58
CA PRO A 121 -6.02 -13.64 8.10
C PRO A 121 -6.48 -13.29 6.67
N ASN A 122 -7.34 -12.29 6.53
CA ASN A 122 -7.78 -11.81 5.22
C ASN A 122 -6.59 -11.16 4.47
N GLN A 123 -6.21 -11.72 3.32
CA GLN A 123 -5.10 -11.26 2.48
C GLN A 123 -5.15 -9.75 2.17
N GLN A 124 -4.00 -9.09 2.36
CA GLN A 124 -3.60 -7.89 1.62
C GLN A 124 -2.08 -7.94 1.45
N MET A 125 -1.59 -7.98 0.20
CA MET A 125 -0.14 -8.04 -0.07
C MET A 125 0.60 -6.86 0.58
N PRO A 126 1.83 -7.06 1.11
CA PRO A 126 2.54 -6.05 1.89
C PRO A 126 3.21 -4.95 1.04
N LEU A 127 2.49 -4.29 0.12
CA LEU A 127 2.99 -3.20 -0.75
C LEU A 127 1.90 -2.15 -1.03
N ARG A 128 2.05 -0.86 -0.75
CA ARG A 128 2.94 -0.13 0.22
C ARG A 128 2.20 1.09 0.84
N LEU A 129 0.90 1.22 0.57
CA LEU A 129 0.14 2.47 0.44
C LEU A 129 -0.18 3.28 1.71
N HIS A 130 -0.57 4.54 1.49
CA HIS A 130 -1.29 5.38 2.45
C HIS A 130 -2.29 6.31 1.74
N ASP A 131 -3.39 6.61 2.41
CA ASP A 131 -4.48 7.45 1.88
C ASP A 131 -4.28 8.96 2.08
N ASN A 132 -5.38 9.65 2.39
CA ASN A 132 -5.90 10.75 1.59
C ASN A 132 -6.47 11.87 2.48
N GLY A 133 -6.61 13.11 2.00
CA GLY A 133 -6.40 13.58 0.62
C GLY A 133 -7.33 14.77 0.38
N GLY A 134 -8.05 14.78 -0.76
CA GLY A 134 -9.17 15.67 -1.00
C GLY A 134 -8.80 17.11 -1.38
N SER A 135 -9.16 17.46 -2.62
CA SER A 135 -9.82 18.71 -3.05
C SER A 135 -9.60 18.95 -4.57
N VAL A 136 -9.97 17.96 -5.41
CA VAL A 136 -9.97 17.92 -6.91
C VAL A 136 -8.64 18.31 -7.58
N ARG A 137 -7.74 17.33 -7.83
CA ARG A 137 -6.28 17.58 -7.95
C ARG A 137 -5.57 16.74 -9.04
N HIS A 138 -4.80 17.35 -9.96
CA HIS A 138 -4.32 16.74 -11.23
C HIS A 138 -2.80 16.78 -11.52
N ILE A 139 -2.38 16.28 -12.71
CA ILE A 139 -1.11 15.54 -12.96
C ILE A 139 0.19 16.36 -12.97
N ALA A 140 1.23 15.69 -12.45
CA ALA A 140 2.65 15.97 -12.55
C ALA A 140 3.38 14.95 -13.45
N CYS A 141 4.43 15.36 -14.19
CA CYS A 141 5.24 14.45 -15.01
C CYS A 141 6.74 14.54 -14.71
N VAL A 142 7.47 13.42 -14.90
CA VAL A 142 8.88 13.23 -14.48
C VAL A 142 9.68 12.34 -15.46
N VAL A 143 11.00 12.59 -15.58
CA VAL A 143 11.97 11.71 -16.25
C VAL A 143 13.22 11.50 -15.36
N PRO A 144 13.51 10.26 -14.91
CA PRO A 144 14.73 9.89 -14.18
C PRO A 144 15.84 9.34 -15.11
N ASP A 145 17.11 9.41 -14.69
CA ASP A 145 18.12 8.44 -15.15
C ASP A 145 19.31 8.25 -14.18
N LEU A 146 19.86 7.02 -14.25
CA LEU A 146 21.06 6.40 -13.68
C LEU A 146 21.95 7.10 -12.64
N ALA A 147 22.14 6.38 -11.52
CA ALA A 147 23.43 6.19 -10.86
C ALA A 147 23.65 4.69 -10.62
N ASN A 148 24.86 4.17 -10.88
CA ASN A 148 25.23 2.75 -10.70
C ASN A 148 26.42 2.62 -9.73
N PRO A 149 26.50 1.58 -8.89
CA PRO A 149 27.65 1.33 -8.03
C PRO A 149 28.87 0.90 -8.86
N ALA A 150 30.05 1.41 -8.51
CA ALA A 150 31.27 1.17 -9.28
C ALA A 150 31.97 -0.15 -8.90
N VAL A 151 32.27 -0.96 -9.92
CA VAL A 151 33.28 -2.03 -9.86
C VAL A 151 34.27 -1.76 -11.00
N GLY A 152 35.56 -1.66 -10.69
CA GLY A 152 36.56 -1.10 -11.61
C GLY A 152 37.57 -2.09 -12.16
N SER A 153 37.88 -1.97 -13.46
CA SER A 153 39.17 -2.35 -14.07
C SER A 153 39.35 -1.59 -15.40
N PRO A 154 40.58 -1.22 -15.84
CA PRO A 154 40.77 -0.24 -16.92
C PRO A 154 41.19 -0.86 -18.27
N TYR A 155 40.89 -0.19 -19.40
CA TYR A 155 41.73 -0.15 -20.63
C TYR A 155 41.23 0.90 -21.66
N GLY A 156 42.13 1.41 -22.51
CA GLY A 156 41.80 1.54 -23.96
C GLY A 156 41.23 2.86 -24.54
N ARG A 157 41.96 3.97 -24.38
CA ARG A 157 42.09 5.21 -25.23
C ARG A 157 41.55 5.22 -26.70
N ILE A 158 41.44 6.45 -27.27
CA ILE A 158 41.20 6.87 -28.70
C ILE A 158 39.72 7.16 -29.04
N SER A 159 39.31 8.13 -29.89
CA SER A 159 39.65 9.55 -30.14
C SER A 159 38.92 10.03 -31.41
N SER A 160 38.28 11.21 -31.41
CA SER A 160 37.86 12.00 -32.62
C SER A 160 36.84 11.31 -33.59
N VAL A 161 36.18 11.94 -34.58
CA VAL A 161 36.32 13.21 -35.34
C VAL A 161 34.93 13.87 -35.59
N LEU A 162 34.88 15.19 -35.80
CA LEU A 162 33.72 15.96 -36.31
C LEU A 162 33.92 16.33 -37.79
N PRO A 163 32.86 16.26 -38.64
CA PRO A 163 32.31 17.50 -39.22
C PRO A 163 30.77 17.50 -39.25
N GLN A 164 29.99 18.60 -39.27
CA GLN A 164 30.06 19.95 -39.88
C GLN A 164 29.78 20.05 -41.40
N ASN A 165 29.11 21.16 -41.77
CA ASN A 165 28.83 21.68 -43.14
C ASN A 165 27.77 20.95 -43.99
N GLN A 166 26.95 21.62 -44.83
CA GLN A 166 26.55 23.05 -44.94
C GLN A 166 25.38 23.20 -45.96
N ASN A 167 24.63 24.34 -45.91
CA ASN A 167 23.85 24.94 -47.02
C ASN A 167 22.63 24.11 -47.55
N CYS A 168 21.64 24.58 -48.33
CA CYS A 168 20.94 25.86 -48.63
C CYS A 168 19.61 25.49 -49.38
N VAL A 169 18.65 26.34 -49.81
CA VAL A 169 18.54 27.80 -49.98
C VAL A 169 17.09 28.32 -49.69
N GLU A 170 16.54 29.21 -50.52
CA GLU A 170 15.22 29.86 -50.59
C GLU A 170 13.97 28.93 -50.75
N GLY A 171 12.72 29.38 -50.56
CA GLY A 171 12.22 30.72 -50.18
C GLY A 171 10.69 30.90 -50.37
N TYR A 172 10.25 32.14 -50.55
CA TYR A 172 8.88 32.63 -50.84
C TYR A 172 7.76 32.51 -49.78
N THR A 173 7.34 33.67 -49.28
CA THR A 173 5.99 33.95 -48.77
C THR A 173 5.04 34.33 -49.92
N PRO A 174 3.71 34.33 -49.69
CA PRO A 174 3.03 35.64 -49.67
C PRO A 174 2.03 35.82 -48.51
N SER A 175 1.37 36.97 -48.46
CA SER A 175 0.66 37.52 -47.29
C SER A 175 -0.81 37.88 -47.56
N ARG A 176 -1.48 38.47 -46.54
CA ARG A 176 -2.92 38.86 -46.40
C ARG A 176 -3.84 37.77 -45.84
N GLY A 177 -4.90 38.11 -45.09
CA GLY A 177 -5.35 39.45 -44.69
C GLY A 177 -6.45 39.44 -43.60
N MET A 178 -6.78 40.62 -43.06
CA MET A 178 -7.77 40.84 -42.00
C MET A 178 -9.22 40.63 -42.46
N VAL A 179 -10.14 40.34 -41.53
CA VAL A 179 -11.46 41.02 -41.37
C VAL A 179 -12.13 40.59 -40.04
N SER A 180 -12.84 41.52 -39.39
CA SER A 180 -13.77 41.26 -38.27
C SER A 180 -15.06 42.07 -38.45
N PRO A 181 -16.22 41.53 -38.07
CA PRO A 181 -17.22 42.28 -37.27
C PRO A 181 -17.76 41.43 -36.08
N ALA A 182 -18.03 41.95 -34.87
CA ALA A 182 -19.18 42.79 -34.46
C ALA A 182 -20.55 42.12 -34.75
N SER A 183 -21.51 41.91 -33.83
CA SER A 183 -21.92 42.59 -32.58
C SER A 183 -22.84 41.64 -31.73
N ASN A 184 -23.61 41.96 -30.67
CA ASN A 184 -24.06 43.25 -30.12
C ASN A 184 -24.52 43.23 -28.63
N GLN A 185 -24.58 44.44 -28.04
CA GLN A 185 -25.32 45.01 -26.88
C GLN A 185 -26.34 44.23 -26.02
N ARG A 186 -26.33 44.53 -24.70
CA ARG A 186 -27.35 45.41 -24.03
C ARG A 186 -26.79 46.14 -22.78
N HIS A 187 -27.42 47.27 -22.42
CA HIS A 187 -27.07 48.26 -21.37
C HIS A 187 -27.67 47.88 -19.97
N MET A 188 -27.33 48.48 -18.82
CA MET A 188 -27.41 49.92 -18.41
C MET A 188 -26.34 50.39 -17.39
N GLU A 189 -26.30 51.71 -17.20
CA GLU A 189 -25.24 52.52 -16.56
C GLU A 189 -25.72 53.25 -15.27
N ILE A 190 -24.96 54.30 -14.84
CA ILE A 190 -25.15 55.35 -13.81
C ILE A 190 -24.17 55.17 -12.60
N ASP A 191 -23.24 56.09 -12.29
CA ASP A 191 -22.81 57.32 -12.97
C ASP A 191 -21.34 57.71 -12.66
N SER A 192 -20.85 58.78 -13.28
CA SER A 192 -19.48 59.35 -13.25
C SER A 192 -19.39 60.55 -12.22
N PRO A 193 -18.40 61.53 -12.19
CA PRO A 193 -17.42 61.90 -13.23
C PRO A 193 -16.07 62.64 -12.88
N ILE A 194 -15.31 62.92 -13.98
CA ILE A 194 -14.22 63.92 -14.21
C ILE A 194 -12.74 63.54 -13.89
N GLN A 195 -11.83 64.02 -14.75
CA GLN A 195 -10.36 63.84 -14.84
C GLN A 195 -9.64 65.23 -14.74
N PRO A 196 -8.55 65.61 -15.46
CA PRO A 196 -7.36 64.91 -16.02
C PRO A 196 -6.00 65.63 -15.74
N ILE A 197 -4.86 65.13 -16.30
CA ILE A 197 -3.87 65.87 -17.15
C ILE A 197 -2.41 65.30 -17.11
N VAL A 198 -1.91 64.93 -18.30
CA VAL A 198 -0.56 65.08 -18.94
C VAL A 198 0.62 65.56 -18.03
N SER A 199 1.82 64.95 -18.03
CA SER A 199 2.88 65.19 -19.07
C SER A 199 4.13 64.29 -19.01
N THR A 200 4.74 64.05 -20.18
CA THR A 200 6.14 63.64 -20.45
C THR A 200 7.05 64.90 -20.62
N PRO A 201 8.41 64.88 -20.84
CA PRO A 201 9.23 63.86 -21.51
C PRO A 201 10.70 63.66 -20.99
N GLU A 202 11.54 63.11 -21.89
CA GLU A 202 12.93 62.61 -21.78
C GLU A 202 14.04 63.62 -21.39
N ARG A 203 15.20 63.10 -20.89
CA ARG A 203 16.63 63.34 -21.30
C ARG A 203 17.67 63.27 -20.15
N VAL A 204 18.96 62.92 -20.34
CA VAL A 204 19.68 62.04 -21.32
C VAL A 204 21.13 61.75 -20.83
N SER A 205 21.75 60.64 -21.28
CA SER A 205 23.22 60.33 -21.31
C SER A 205 24.08 60.13 -20.03
N THR A 206 24.99 59.14 -20.15
CA THR A 206 26.39 59.05 -19.61
C THR A 206 26.66 59.12 -18.10
N LEU A 207 27.70 58.52 -17.51
CA LEU A 207 28.57 57.32 -17.70
C LEU A 207 29.69 57.44 -16.63
N SER A 208 30.19 56.30 -16.14
CA SER A 208 31.43 55.98 -15.38
C SER A 208 32.60 57.02 -15.33
N PRO A 209 33.44 57.07 -14.26
CA PRO A 209 34.27 55.97 -13.71
C PRO A 209 34.03 55.67 -12.20
N VAL A 210 34.32 54.50 -11.59
CA VAL A 210 35.42 53.49 -11.66
C VAL A 210 36.66 53.84 -10.79
N ARG A 211 37.05 52.91 -9.89
CA ARG A 211 38.28 52.83 -9.04
C ARG A 211 38.37 53.83 -7.85
N ASP A 212 39.01 53.53 -6.71
CA ASP A 212 39.70 52.30 -6.23
C ASP A 212 39.84 52.28 -4.66
N LEU A 213 40.59 51.30 -4.15
CA LEU A 213 41.32 51.26 -2.86
C LEU A 213 40.57 50.86 -1.57
N SER A 214 41.35 50.55 -0.52
CA SER A 214 40.97 49.68 0.59
C SER A 214 41.71 49.99 1.91
N ARG A 215 41.17 49.44 3.02
CA ARG A 215 41.71 49.27 4.39
C ARG A 215 41.45 50.40 5.41
N ARG A 216 40.96 49.96 6.59
CA ARG A 216 41.41 50.20 8.00
C ARG A 216 41.91 51.62 8.36
N VAL A 217 41.58 52.20 9.51
CA VAL A 217 41.89 51.73 10.89
C VAL A 217 40.84 52.20 11.93
N GLU A 218 40.95 51.71 13.16
CA GLU A 218 40.03 51.78 14.29
C GLU A 218 40.07 53.11 15.11
N ASN A 219 39.09 53.23 16.03
CA ASN A 219 39.15 53.91 17.35
C ASN A 219 39.39 55.44 17.48
N MET A 220 38.40 56.13 18.06
CA MET A 220 38.58 56.96 19.28
C MET A 220 37.22 57.24 19.97
N ALA A 221 37.21 57.76 21.21
CA ALA A 221 36.02 57.76 22.08
C ALA A 221 35.79 59.03 22.94
N GLY A 222 34.52 59.46 23.03
CA GLY A 222 33.97 60.40 24.03
C GLY A 222 34.32 61.89 23.87
N PRO A 223 33.82 62.78 24.77
CA PRO A 223 32.80 62.57 25.82
C PRO A 223 31.73 63.71 25.94
N SER A 224 30.91 63.66 27.00
CA SER A 224 30.15 64.77 27.64
C SER A 224 28.69 65.08 27.19
N GLY A 225 27.82 65.40 28.17
CA GLY A 225 26.52 66.09 27.99
C GLY A 225 25.27 65.39 28.57
N SER A 226 24.82 65.76 29.78
CA SER A 226 23.53 65.37 30.40
C SER A 226 23.22 66.26 31.63
N PRO A 227 22.04 66.20 32.30
CA PRO A 227 20.68 65.74 31.95
C PRO A 227 19.70 66.97 32.00
N PRO A 228 18.37 66.94 32.36
CA PRO A 228 17.42 65.84 32.60
C PRO A 228 15.98 65.93 32.00
N CYS A 229 15.48 64.76 31.59
CA CYS A 229 14.14 64.18 31.89
C CYS A 229 12.79 64.88 31.52
N PRO A 230 11.68 64.11 31.38
CA PRO A 230 11.56 62.69 31.02
C PRO A 230 10.62 62.44 29.81
N ILE A 231 10.96 61.47 28.95
CA ILE A 231 10.05 60.94 27.91
C ILE A 231 9.91 59.44 28.12
N TRP A 232 8.67 58.93 28.08
CA TRP A 232 8.36 57.51 28.19
C TRP A 232 8.80 56.76 26.92
N VAL A 233 9.86 55.95 27.05
CA VAL A 233 10.31 55.04 25.99
C VAL A 233 9.64 53.69 26.20
N MET A 234 8.87 53.22 25.21
CA MET A 234 8.36 51.86 25.17
C MET A 234 9.52 50.86 25.17
N PRO A 235 9.45 49.74 25.93
CA PRO A 235 10.52 48.75 25.93
C PRO A 235 10.81 48.23 24.53
N GLN A 236 12.08 48.30 24.11
CA GLN A 236 12.57 47.53 22.97
C GLN A 236 12.42 46.05 23.32
N ILE A 237 11.43 45.37 22.74
CA ILE A 237 11.23 43.93 22.93
C ILE A 237 12.45 43.22 22.30
N PRO A 238 13.28 42.50 23.08
CA PRO A 238 14.37 41.73 22.51
C PRO A 238 13.82 40.69 21.53
N PRO A 239 14.57 40.29 20.48
CA PRO A 239 14.25 39.05 19.80
C PRO A 239 14.18 37.93 20.85
N ALA A 240 13.15 37.08 20.76
CA ALA A 240 12.86 36.08 21.79
C ALA A 240 13.87 34.93 21.77
N ILE A 241 15.09 35.23 22.23
CA ILE A 241 16.07 34.25 22.69
C ILE A 241 15.35 33.42 23.76
N CYS A 242 15.20 32.11 23.53
CA CYS A 242 14.72 31.22 24.57
C CYS A 242 15.58 31.42 25.82
N PRO A 243 15.01 31.63 27.01
CA PRO A 243 15.80 31.82 28.22
C PRO A 243 16.76 30.63 28.35
N ASP A 244 18.02 30.92 28.70
CA ASP A 244 19.13 29.99 28.59
C ASP A 244 18.92 28.77 29.49
N THR A 245 18.25 27.76 28.93
CA THR A 245 17.96 26.49 29.58
C THR A 245 19.18 25.60 29.48
N ALA A 246 20.21 26.01 30.24
CA ALA A 246 21.07 25.07 30.95
C ALA A 246 20.15 23.97 31.50
N ASN A 247 20.17 22.82 30.82
CA ASN A 247 19.02 21.90 30.85
C ASN A 247 18.67 21.55 32.31
N VAL A 248 17.42 21.73 32.71
CA VAL A 248 16.94 21.26 34.04
C VAL A 248 17.13 19.73 34.16
N LEU A 249 17.16 19.03 33.01
CA LEU A 249 17.60 17.64 32.85
C LEU A 249 19.10 17.38 33.11
N ARG A 250 19.91 18.39 33.49
CA ARG A 250 21.31 18.29 33.96
C ARG A 250 21.45 18.63 35.43
N GLU A 251 20.63 19.53 35.97
CA GLU A 251 20.74 20.02 37.35
C GLU A 251 20.33 19.00 38.42
N VAL A 252 19.55 17.97 38.03
CA VAL A 252 18.96 16.98 38.95
C VAL A 252 19.40 15.54 38.62
N VAL A 253 20.61 15.36 38.05
CA VAL A 253 21.04 14.07 37.49
C VAL A 253 21.83 13.22 38.48
N SER A 254 21.39 11.96 38.66
CA SER A 254 22.13 10.95 39.41
C SER A 254 23.37 10.44 38.65
N PRO A 255 24.44 9.99 39.36
CA PRO A 255 25.58 9.34 38.71
C PRO A 255 25.17 8.15 37.82
N GLN A 256 24.13 7.41 38.21
CA GLN A 256 23.49 6.34 37.44
C GLN A 256 22.93 6.85 36.10
N MET A 257 22.25 8.00 36.10
CA MET A 257 21.68 8.57 34.88
C MET A 257 22.72 9.15 33.93
N LEU A 258 23.84 9.71 34.43
CA LEU A 258 25.02 10.02 33.60
C LEU A 258 25.61 8.74 32.99
N ALA A 259 25.79 7.68 33.79
CA ALA A 259 26.34 6.41 33.31
C ALA A 259 25.44 5.76 32.24
N LEU A 260 24.12 5.91 32.33
CA LEU A 260 23.20 5.41 31.30
C LEU A 260 23.30 6.19 29.98
N GLY A 261 23.62 7.50 30.03
CA GLY A 261 23.93 8.28 28.83
C GLY A 261 25.14 7.73 28.04
N GLU A 262 26.04 6.99 28.68
CA GLU A 262 27.16 6.32 28.00
C GLU A 262 26.75 5.12 27.14
N LEU A 263 25.50 4.66 27.21
CA LEU A 263 25.00 3.54 26.41
C LEU A 263 24.30 4.00 25.12
N GLU A 264 24.25 3.13 24.13
CA GLU A 264 23.36 3.28 22.98
C GLU A 264 21.90 3.47 23.45
N PHE A 265 21.15 4.39 22.84
CA PHE A 265 19.77 4.67 23.23
C PHE A 265 18.87 3.42 23.28
N ARG A 266 19.08 2.47 22.37
CA ARG A 266 18.37 1.18 22.39
C ARG A 266 18.57 0.41 23.70
N LYS A 267 19.80 0.38 24.22
CA LYS A 267 20.14 -0.24 25.51
C LYS A 267 19.44 0.51 26.67
N ILE A 268 19.45 1.85 26.63
CA ILE A 268 18.71 2.68 27.60
C ILE A 268 17.21 2.36 27.57
N PHE A 269 16.58 2.39 26.39
CA PHE A 269 15.16 2.10 26.22
C PHE A 269 14.79 0.72 26.76
N MET A 270 15.58 -0.31 26.47
CA MET A 270 15.31 -1.69 26.92
C MET A 270 15.45 -1.86 28.44
N ILE A 271 16.29 -1.07 29.12
CA ILE A 271 16.33 -1.02 30.58
C ILE A 271 15.03 -0.41 31.14
N PHE A 272 14.59 0.73 30.60
CA PHE A 272 13.30 1.34 31.01
C PHE A 272 12.09 0.45 30.66
N ALA A 273 12.14 -0.28 29.55
CA ALA A 273 11.17 -1.31 29.22
C ALA A 273 11.16 -2.39 30.29
N TYR A 274 12.27 -3.10 30.52
CA TYR A 274 12.33 -4.28 31.41
C TYR A 274 12.18 -3.96 32.92
N LEU A 275 12.26 -2.70 33.31
CA LEU A 275 11.90 -2.20 34.65
C LEU A 275 10.42 -1.75 34.78
N SER A 276 9.64 -1.69 33.68
CA SER A 276 8.23 -1.30 33.71
C SER A 276 7.34 -2.42 34.27
N TRP A 277 7.01 -2.38 35.56
CA TRP A 277 6.18 -3.39 36.24
C TRP A 277 4.77 -3.52 35.64
N ASN A 278 4.47 -4.68 35.04
CA ASN A 278 3.30 -4.85 34.17
C ASN A 278 2.25 -5.88 34.64
N LYS A 279 2.46 -6.57 35.77
CA LYS A 279 1.50 -7.55 36.31
C LYS A 279 0.24 -6.86 36.86
N LYS A 280 -0.88 -6.97 36.13
CA LYS A 280 -2.23 -6.62 36.62
C LYS A 280 -2.65 -7.54 37.78
N GLY A 281 -3.50 -7.03 38.68
CA GLY A 281 -4.13 -7.81 39.76
C GLY A 281 -3.22 -8.17 40.96
N VAL A 282 -1.90 -8.30 40.76
CA VAL A 282 -0.95 -8.67 41.81
C VAL A 282 -0.50 -7.43 42.60
N LYS A 283 -0.81 -7.39 43.91
CA LYS A 283 -0.18 -6.41 44.83
C LYS A 283 1.34 -6.67 44.87
N PRO A 284 2.20 -5.64 44.86
CA PRO A 284 3.64 -5.82 44.94
C PRO A 284 4.02 -6.56 46.24
N PRO A 285 5.03 -7.46 46.22
CA PRO A 285 5.47 -8.16 47.42
C PRO A 285 5.85 -7.18 48.52
N LEU A 286 5.45 -7.46 49.77
CA LEU A 286 5.57 -6.52 50.89
C LEU A 286 7.03 -6.13 51.23
N SER A 287 8.00 -6.86 50.69
CA SER A 287 9.45 -6.64 50.77
C SER A 287 10.06 -5.84 49.62
N THR A 288 9.29 -5.46 48.59
CA THR A 288 9.82 -4.66 47.47
C THR A 288 9.97 -3.17 47.86
N PRO A 289 11.05 -2.49 47.44
CA PRO A 289 11.24 -1.06 47.70
C PRO A 289 10.08 -0.21 47.15
N LYS A 290 9.65 0.79 47.91
CA LYS A 290 8.55 1.70 47.53
C LYS A 290 8.90 2.68 46.40
N SER A 291 10.13 2.63 45.87
CA SER A 291 10.61 3.45 44.77
C SER A 291 11.10 2.56 43.63
N SER A 292 10.46 2.68 42.47
CA SER A 292 10.87 2.03 41.21
C SER A 292 11.86 2.92 40.45
N LYS A 293 12.92 3.39 41.13
CA LYS A 293 13.94 4.26 40.53
C LYS A 293 15.13 3.43 40.06
N ILE A 294 15.74 3.85 38.95
CA ILE A 294 16.94 3.19 38.40
C ILE A 294 18.10 3.26 39.39
N GLU A 295 18.18 4.37 40.13
CA GLU A 295 19.15 4.64 41.19
C GLU A 295 19.20 3.54 42.25
N ASP A 296 18.04 2.93 42.56
CA ASP A 296 17.87 1.91 43.60
C ASP A 296 18.21 0.49 43.10
N VAL A 297 18.38 0.32 41.78
CA VAL A 297 18.41 -0.98 41.09
C VAL A 297 19.72 -1.24 40.31
N LEU A 298 20.39 -0.19 39.82
CA LEU A 298 21.60 -0.31 38.99
C LEU A 298 22.74 0.57 39.51
N SER A 299 23.92 -0.03 39.75
CA SER A 299 25.14 0.74 40.06
C SER A 299 25.80 1.33 38.81
N VAL A 300 26.54 2.43 38.96
CA VAL A 300 27.35 3.05 37.88
C VAL A 300 28.28 2.04 37.19
N ASN A 301 28.92 1.16 37.97
CA ASN A 301 29.83 0.15 37.43
C ASN A 301 29.07 -0.97 36.70
N SER A 302 27.89 -1.34 37.20
CA SER A 302 26.98 -2.27 36.52
C SER A 302 26.50 -1.71 35.18
N ILE A 303 26.21 -0.40 35.11
CA ILE A 303 25.78 0.25 33.88
C ILE A 303 26.92 0.31 32.86
N ARG A 304 28.13 0.68 33.29
CA ARG A 304 29.30 0.77 32.40
C ARG A 304 29.73 -0.57 31.80
N SER A 305 29.56 -1.69 32.50
CA SER A 305 29.89 -3.02 31.95
C SER A 305 28.94 -3.46 30.82
N LEU A 306 27.73 -2.92 30.74
CA LEU A 306 26.76 -3.18 29.66
C LEU A 306 27.15 -2.50 28.32
N LYS A 307 28.10 -1.55 28.36
CA LYS A 307 28.52 -0.74 27.20
C LYS A 307 29.14 -1.58 26.10
N SER A 308 30.06 -2.47 26.44
CA SER A 308 30.82 -3.33 25.51
C SER A 308 30.12 -4.65 25.13
N MET A 309 29.00 -5.01 25.77
CA MET A 309 28.24 -6.22 25.42
C MET A 309 27.54 -6.08 24.06
N SER A 310 27.44 -7.17 23.29
CA SER A 310 26.58 -7.21 22.10
C SER A 310 25.10 -7.04 22.48
N MET A 311 24.23 -6.63 21.55
CA MET A 311 22.80 -6.47 21.86
C MET A 311 22.14 -7.76 22.37
N VAL A 312 22.56 -8.93 21.88
CA VAL A 312 22.07 -10.24 22.30
C VAL A 312 22.50 -10.57 23.74
N GLN A 313 23.78 -10.36 24.07
CA GLN A 313 24.30 -10.55 25.42
C GLN A 313 23.66 -9.58 26.42
N PHE A 314 23.51 -8.32 26.01
CA PHE A 314 22.87 -7.26 26.77
C PHE A 314 21.41 -7.60 27.09
N GLU A 315 20.60 -7.93 26.08
CA GLU A 315 19.17 -8.24 26.26
C GLU A 315 18.98 -9.41 27.22
N SER A 316 19.70 -10.51 26.99
CA SER A 316 19.60 -11.71 27.83
C SER A 316 19.99 -11.41 29.29
N ARG A 317 20.95 -10.50 29.51
CA ARG A 317 21.34 -10.07 30.86
C ARG A 317 20.24 -9.24 31.53
N ILE A 318 19.69 -8.22 30.88
CA ILE A 318 18.63 -7.38 31.47
C ILE A 318 17.32 -8.18 31.64
N TRP A 319 16.99 -9.08 30.71
CA TRP A 319 15.86 -10.00 30.85
C TRP A 319 15.98 -10.89 32.09
N SER A 320 17.12 -11.58 32.23
CA SER A 320 17.36 -12.48 33.36
C SER A 320 17.44 -11.73 34.70
N THR A 321 17.91 -10.49 34.70
CA THR A 321 18.06 -9.70 35.94
C THR A 321 16.75 -9.01 36.37
N PHE A 322 15.89 -8.59 35.45
CA PHE A 322 14.67 -7.82 35.77
C PHE A 322 13.44 -8.19 34.92
N GLY A 323 13.62 -8.38 33.60
CA GLY A 323 12.49 -8.53 32.68
C GLY A 323 11.55 -9.70 32.99
N HIS A 324 12.11 -10.87 33.35
CA HIS A 324 11.34 -12.09 33.54
C HIS A 324 10.38 -12.09 34.76
N GLU A 325 10.63 -11.25 35.77
CA GLU A 325 9.72 -11.10 36.92
C GLU A 325 8.63 -10.06 36.64
N ASN A 326 8.99 -8.98 35.93
CA ASN A 326 8.20 -7.76 35.79
C ASN A 326 7.21 -7.79 34.62
N ILE A 327 7.53 -8.56 33.56
CA ILE A 327 6.95 -8.44 32.22
C ILE A 327 6.63 -9.82 31.66
N SER A 328 5.55 -9.91 30.86
CA SER A 328 5.23 -11.12 30.11
C SER A 328 6.35 -11.46 29.12
N SER A 329 6.62 -12.75 28.91
CA SER A 329 7.47 -13.22 27.82
C SER A 329 7.00 -12.70 26.44
N SER A 330 5.73 -12.30 26.32
CA SER A 330 5.15 -11.70 25.10
C SER A 330 5.44 -10.22 24.84
N ASP A 331 6.02 -9.50 25.81
CA ASP A 331 6.50 -8.13 25.65
C ASP A 331 8.04 -8.06 25.50
N ARG A 332 8.72 -9.22 25.43
CA ARG A 332 10.18 -9.33 25.36
C ARG A 332 10.71 -8.99 23.96
N ALA A 333 11.68 -8.08 23.87
CA ALA A 333 12.26 -7.63 22.61
C ALA A 333 13.31 -8.61 22.05
N LYS A 334 12.87 -9.76 21.50
CA LYS A 334 13.74 -10.83 20.96
C LYS A 334 14.41 -10.50 19.61
N ASN A 335 13.78 -9.68 18.77
CA ASN A 335 14.30 -9.32 17.45
C ASN A 335 15.37 -8.23 17.56
N LEU A 336 16.64 -8.65 17.65
CA LEU A 336 17.74 -7.78 18.03
C LEU A 336 18.55 -7.23 16.84
N ASP A 337 18.58 -7.88 15.69
CA ASP A 337 19.26 -7.35 14.52
C ASP A 337 18.28 -6.74 13.51
N SER A 338 18.69 -5.66 12.84
CA SER A 338 17.83 -4.88 11.94
C SER A 338 18.55 -4.63 10.62
N GLY A 339 18.07 -5.26 9.54
CA GLY A 339 18.63 -5.09 8.20
C GLY A 339 18.52 -3.65 7.68
N PRO A 340 19.33 -3.27 6.67
CA PRO A 340 19.30 -1.94 6.08
C PRO A 340 17.90 -1.59 5.57
N GLY A 341 17.41 -0.40 5.90
CA GLY A 341 16.07 0.09 5.55
C GLY A 341 14.94 -0.24 6.55
N MET A 342 15.14 -1.19 7.47
CA MET A 342 14.18 -1.45 8.55
C MET A 342 14.16 -0.31 9.59
N SER A 343 13.05 -0.18 10.30
CA SER A 343 12.80 0.89 11.29
C SER A 343 12.58 0.31 12.68
N LYS A 344 13.19 0.92 13.70
CA LYS A 344 12.91 0.64 15.11
C LYS A 344 11.75 1.52 15.58
N VAL A 345 10.72 0.90 16.15
CA VAL A 345 9.53 1.56 16.69
C VAL A 345 9.50 1.38 18.20
N TYR A 346 9.87 2.44 18.90
CA TYR A 346 9.80 2.56 20.36
C TYR A 346 8.36 2.94 20.77
N ARG A 347 7.77 2.22 21.73
CA ARG A 347 6.40 2.50 22.20
C ARG A 347 6.34 2.85 23.69
N CYS A 348 5.43 3.75 24.07
CA CYS A 348 5.09 4.03 25.46
C CYS A 348 3.57 3.99 25.63
N ASN A 349 3.07 3.13 26.51
CA ASN A 349 1.69 3.17 26.95
C ASN A 349 1.57 4.11 28.15
N VAL A 350 0.56 4.98 28.14
CA VAL A 350 0.24 5.90 29.25
C VAL A 350 -1.07 5.43 29.89
N GLU A 351 -0.98 5.05 31.16
CA GLU A 351 -2.11 4.60 31.99
C GLU A 351 -2.32 5.57 33.16
N ILE A 352 -3.55 5.63 33.69
CA ILE A 352 -3.85 6.32 34.95
C ILE A 352 -4.30 5.26 35.95
N ARG A 353 -3.51 5.07 37.01
CA ARG A 353 -3.75 4.11 38.09
C ARG A 353 -3.95 4.87 39.40
N GLY A 354 -5.18 4.91 39.92
CA GLY A 354 -5.52 5.62 41.16
C GLY A 354 -5.15 7.12 41.14
N GLY A 355 -5.49 7.83 40.06
CA GLY A 355 -5.12 9.23 39.83
C GLY A 355 -3.64 9.48 39.48
N THR A 356 -2.77 8.48 39.57
CA THR A 356 -1.35 8.61 39.21
C THR A 356 -1.11 8.18 37.77
N VAL A 357 -0.42 9.01 36.98
CA VAL A 357 0.01 8.66 35.63
C VAL A 357 1.18 7.67 35.67
N VAL A 358 1.05 6.55 34.97
CA VAL A 358 2.08 5.52 34.82
C VAL A 358 2.48 5.43 33.35
N LYS A 359 3.80 5.38 33.10
CA LYS A 359 4.43 5.34 31.76
C LYS A 359 5.09 3.96 31.60
N ILE A 360 4.65 3.18 30.62
CA ILE A 360 5.04 1.76 30.43
C ILE A 360 5.69 1.62 29.05
N PHE A 361 6.99 1.32 29.01
CA PHE A 361 7.74 1.25 27.76
C PHE A 361 7.69 -0.16 27.14
N LYS A 362 7.52 -0.23 25.82
CA LYS A 362 7.37 -1.48 25.06
C LYS A 362 8.18 -1.47 23.76
N GLY A 363 8.74 -2.63 23.41
CA GLY A 363 9.64 -2.80 22.26
C GLY A 363 11.12 -2.63 22.63
N PRO A 364 12.00 -2.24 21.69
CA PRO A 364 11.70 -1.80 20.34
C PRO A 364 11.09 -2.90 19.46
N TYR A 365 10.11 -2.53 18.64
CA TYR A 365 9.59 -3.38 17.57
C TYR A 365 10.29 -3.04 16.25
N ILE A 366 10.44 -4.00 15.34
CA ILE A 366 10.95 -3.74 14.00
C ILE A 366 9.78 -3.62 13.02
N GLU A 367 9.72 -2.53 12.25
CA GLU A 367 8.81 -2.40 11.10
C GLU A 367 9.63 -2.32 9.80
N ASN A 368 9.20 -3.03 8.75
CA ASN A 368 9.94 -3.21 7.48
C ASN A 368 10.14 -1.92 6.66
N ARG A 369 9.64 -0.76 7.12
CA ARG A 369 9.64 0.52 6.40
C ARG A 369 9.71 1.69 7.37
N ARG A 370 10.66 2.60 7.15
CA ARG A 370 10.73 3.89 7.85
C ARG A 370 9.67 4.86 7.32
N THR A 371 9.20 5.73 8.21
CA THR A 371 8.46 6.94 7.82
C THR A 371 9.43 8.09 7.52
N HIS A 372 8.99 9.12 6.77
CA HIS A 372 9.83 10.30 6.51
C HIS A 372 10.28 10.99 7.82
N LEU A 373 9.41 11.06 8.83
CA LEU A 373 9.75 11.52 10.19
C LEU A 373 10.97 10.80 10.77
N GLN A 374 11.01 9.46 10.69
CA GLN A 374 12.11 8.64 11.22
C GLN A 374 13.36 8.68 10.32
N LYS A 375 13.21 8.94 9.02
CA LYS A 375 14.36 9.13 8.11
C LYS A 375 15.10 10.43 8.42
N VAL A 376 14.37 11.50 8.74
CA VAL A 376 14.95 12.80 9.10
C VAL A 376 15.48 12.80 10.53
N LEU A 377 14.69 12.40 11.53
CA LEU A 377 15.09 12.50 12.93
C LEU A 377 15.93 11.31 13.44
N GLY A 378 15.92 10.18 12.74
CA GLY A 378 16.37 8.89 13.26
C GLY A 378 15.34 8.23 14.18
N ASP A 379 15.27 6.89 14.16
CA ASP A 379 14.30 6.10 14.92
C ASP A 379 14.32 6.45 16.43
N ASP A 380 15.51 6.63 17.01
CA ASP A 380 15.75 6.89 18.45
C ASP A 380 15.18 8.23 18.96
N ASN A 381 14.85 9.15 18.06
CA ASN A 381 14.30 10.47 18.40
C ASN A 381 12.76 10.52 18.22
N VAL A 382 12.10 9.39 17.94
CA VAL A 382 10.65 9.25 17.75
C VAL A 382 10.08 8.19 18.70
N LEU A 383 9.05 8.56 19.47
CA LEU A 383 8.35 7.69 20.42
C LEU A 383 6.86 7.60 20.03
N VAL A 384 6.35 6.39 19.82
CA VAL A 384 4.91 6.17 19.57
C VAL A 384 4.20 6.00 20.91
N VAL A 385 3.22 6.85 21.19
CA VAL A 385 2.54 6.91 22.48
C VAL A 385 1.10 6.41 22.35
N ASN A 386 0.72 5.46 23.20
CA ASN A 386 -0.64 4.93 23.27
C ASN A 386 -1.28 5.39 24.58
N PHE A 387 -2.33 6.19 24.50
CA PHE A 387 -3.12 6.58 25.66
C PHE A 387 -4.21 5.52 25.90
N MET A 388 -4.23 4.96 27.09
CA MET A 388 -5.02 3.75 27.40
C MET A 388 -6.48 4.07 27.72
N GLU A 389 -7.33 3.05 27.57
CA GLU A 389 -8.77 3.10 27.84
C GLU A 389 -9.10 3.59 29.26
N ILE A 390 -10.17 4.38 29.38
CA ILE A 390 -10.72 4.80 30.68
C ILE A 390 -11.64 3.68 31.19
N PRO A 391 -11.45 3.18 32.43
CA PRO A 391 -12.33 2.18 33.04
C PRO A 391 -13.79 2.62 33.02
N SER A 392 -14.71 1.68 32.81
CA SER A 392 -16.16 1.93 32.90
C SER A 392 -16.62 2.15 34.34
N ASP A 393 -15.89 1.62 35.31
CA ASP A 393 -16.42 1.28 36.64
C ASP A 393 -16.10 2.36 37.70
N THR A 394 -15.61 3.53 37.26
CA THR A 394 -15.30 4.68 38.11
C THR A 394 -16.19 5.86 37.75
N GLU A 395 -16.92 6.40 38.74
CA GLU A 395 -17.76 7.62 38.62
C GLU A 395 -16.95 8.92 38.34
N THR A 396 -15.63 8.80 38.18
CA THR A 396 -14.72 9.92 37.89
C THR A 396 -14.98 10.46 36.48
N ASP A 397 -15.32 11.75 36.40
CA ASP A 397 -15.66 12.40 35.13
C ASP A 397 -14.54 12.27 34.08
N LEU A 398 -14.96 12.03 32.84
CA LEU A 398 -14.14 11.96 31.63
C LEU A 398 -13.27 13.23 31.47
N SER A 399 -13.76 14.39 31.90
CA SER A 399 -12.99 15.65 31.94
C SER A 399 -11.66 15.48 32.70
N THR A 400 -11.72 14.96 33.93
CA THR A 400 -10.57 14.74 34.82
C THR A 400 -9.52 13.85 34.17
N TYR A 401 -9.92 12.75 33.52
CA TYR A 401 -8.99 11.86 32.80
C TYR A 401 -8.31 12.56 31.62
N LEU A 402 -9.04 13.38 30.87
CA LEU A 402 -8.50 14.14 29.74
C LEU A 402 -7.48 15.20 30.22
N GLU A 403 -7.71 15.85 31.36
CA GLU A 403 -6.76 16.81 31.95
C GLU A 403 -5.44 16.16 32.37
N HIS A 404 -5.48 14.95 32.95
CA HIS A 404 -4.27 14.18 33.25
C HIS A 404 -3.46 13.87 31.99
N TYR A 405 -4.12 13.55 30.88
CA TYR A 405 -3.44 13.34 29.59
C TYR A 405 -2.94 14.65 28.95
N HIS A 406 -3.64 15.77 29.08
CA HIS A 406 -3.14 17.09 28.67
C HIS A 406 -1.83 17.43 29.39
N LYS A 407 -1.77 17.24 30.71
CA LYS A 407 -0.56 17.45 31.51
C LYS A 407 0.63 16.61 31.03
N VAL A 408 0.40 15.37 30.58
CA VAL A 408 1.45 14.51 30.00
C VAL A 408 1.98 15.03 28.65
N ALA A 409 1.14 15.69 27.84
CA ALA A 409 1.59 16.32 26.59
C ALA A 409 2.41 17.60 26.85
N GLU A 410 1.99 18.39 27.84
CA GLU A 410 2.62 19.66 28.25
C GLU A 410 3.99 19.42 28.93
N GLU A 411 4.05 18.53 29.93
CA GLU A 411 5.31 18.14 30.60
C GLU A 411 6.23 17.28 29.72
N GLY A 412 5.63 16.48 28.82
CA GLY A 412 6.31 15.48 28.01
C GLY A 412 6.66 14.17 28.73
N ILE A 413 7.22 13.25 27.95
CA ILE A 413 7.73 11.97 28.43
C ILE A 413 9.26 12.06 28.48
N VAL A 414 9.81 12.05 29.69
CA VAL A 414 11.26 11.92 29.92
C VAL A 414 11.61 10.44 29.89
N LEU A 415 12.64 10.10 29.13
CA LEU A 415 13.23 8.76 29.03
C LEU A 415 14.75 8.90 29.13
N GLY A 416 15.30 8.49 30.28
CA GLY A 416 16.67 8.84 30.66
C GLY A 416 16.92 10.34 30.59
N LEU A 417 18.00 10.76 29.94
CA LEU A 417 18.35 12.18 29.77
C LEU A 417 17.74 12.83 28.50
N ARG A 418 16.62 12.33 27.98
CA ARG A 418 15.95 12.85 26.79
C ARG A 418 14.46 13.13 27.07
N ARG A 419 13.95 14.31 26.69
CA ARG A 419 12.50 14.62 26.75
C ARG A 419 11.85 14.52 25.37
N TYR A 420 10.76 13.77 25.31
CA TYR A 420 9.88 13.63 24.15
C TYR A 420 8.60 14.43 24.40
N ARG A 421 8.19 15.30 23.46
CA ARG A 421 6.93 16.07 23.51
C ARG A 421 6.02 15.67 22.35
N PHE A 422 4.72 15.91 22.51
CA PHE A 422 3.71 15.66 21.47
C PHE A 422 4.08 16.35 20.15
N PHE A 423 3.92 15.63 19.03
CA PHE A 423 4.29 16.15 17.71
C PHE A 423 3.16 16.03 16.70
N LEU A 424 2.53 14.86 16.59
CA LEU A 424 1.38 14.61 15.73
C LEU A 424 0.60 13.35 16.13
N TYR A 425 -0.57 13.13 15.52
CA TYR A 425 -1.30 11.87 15.58
C TYR A 425 -1.80 11.43 14.20
N LYS A 426 -2.18 10.16 14.07
CA LYS A 426 -2.75 9.57 12.85
C LYS A 426 -3.67 8.39 13.19
N ASP A 427 -4.82 8.31 12.53
CA ASP A 427 -5.73 7.17 12.64
C ASP A 427 -5.01 5.84 12.39
N GLY A 428 -5.34 4.83 13.21
CA GLY A 428 -4.92 3.46 12.94
C GLY A 428 -5.57 2.93 11.67
N GLY A 429 -4.75 2.38 10.77
CA GLY A 429 -5.22 1.75 9.54
C GLY A 429 -6.05 0.49 9.78
N LYS A 430 -6.56 -0.11 8.69
CA LYS A 430 -7.38 -1.34 8.71
C LYS A 430 -6.75 -2.47 9.55
N GLU A 431 -5.42 -2.61 9.52
CA GLU A 431 -4.61 -3.54 10.33
C GLU A 431 -5.07 -3.66 11.79
N ASN A 432 -5.38 -2.53 12.45
CA ASN A 432 -5.74 -2.51 13.87
C ASN A 432 -7.24 -2.70 14.12
N LYS A 433 -8.12 -2.46 13.13
CA LYS A 433 -9.58 -2.62 13.30
C LYS A 433 -10.02 -4.08 13.14
N MET A 434 -9.45 -4.78 12.16
CA MET A 434 -9.73 -6.22 11.95
C MET A 434 -9.32 -7.08 13.17
N LYS A 435 -8.29 -6.65 13.93
CA LYS A 435 -7.89 -7.32 15.18
C LYS A 435 -8.88 -7.15 16.35
N GLU A 436 -9.82 -6.21 16.27
CA GLU A 436 -10.93 -6.08 17.24
C GLU A 436 -12.22 -6.75 16.75
N GLU A 437 -12.41 -6.85 15.43
CA GLU A 437 -13.57 -7.51 14.84
C GLU A 437 -13.52 -9.04 15.07
N ASN A 438 -12.34 -9.67 14.88
CA ASN A 438 -12.08 -11.11 15.07
C ASN A 438 -12.00 -11.58 16.54
N ARG A 439 -12.59 -10.86 17.50
CA ARG A 439 -12.80 -11.34 18.87
C ARG A 439 -14.29 -11.46 19.12
N GLU A 440 -14.73 -12.51 19.79
CA GLU A 440 -16.15 -12.72 20.02
C GLU A 440 -16.76 -11.70 21.00
N GLU A 441 -18.09 -11.73 21.12
CA GLU A 441 -18.85 -10.86 22.02
C GLU A 441 -18.74 -11.42 23.46
N GLU A 442 -18.87 -10.66 24.55
CA GLU A 442 -20.05 -9.88 24.92
C GLU A 442 -19.78 -8.42 25.36
N ASN A 443 -18.51 -7.98 25.47
CA ASN A 443 -18.16 -6.67 26.08
C ASN A 443 -17.26 -5.77 25.19
N LYS A 444 -17.68 -5.53 23.94
CA LYS A 444 -16.94 -4.70 22.97
C LYS A 444 -17.05 -3.18 23.22
N LYS A 445 -16.24 -2.64 24.15
CA LYS A 445 -15.68 -1.28 23.97
C LYS A 445 -14.67 -1.34 22.82
N CYS A 446 -15.07 -0.95 21.61
CA CYS A 446 -14.18 -0.83 20.44
C CYS A 446 -13.16 0.29 20.69
N THR A 447 -11.86 -0.03 20.65
CA THR A 447 -10.80 0.91 21.04
C THR A 447 -10.25 1.60 19.80
N SER A 448 -10.31 2.93 19.78
CA SER A 448 -9.92 3.67 18.57
C SER A 448 -8.39 3.65 18.42
N SER A 449 -7.93 3.08 17.30
CA SER A 449 -6.54 2.61 17.11
C SER A 449 -5.52 3.69 16.73
N VAL A 450 -5.80 4.94 17.11
CA VAL A 450 -5.04 6.15 16.76
C VAL A 450 -3.60 6.08 17.30
N ARG A 451 -2.61 6.15 16.40
CA ARG A 451 -1.19 6.24 16.77
C ARG A 451 -0.85 7.70 17.07
N CYS A 452 -0.43 7.99 18.31
CA CYS A 452 0.12 9.29 18.69
C CYS A 452 1.65 9.26 18.61
N TYR A 453 2.29 10.36 18.22
CA TYR A 453 3.73 10.45 18.00
C TYR A 453 4.31 11.62 18.79
N PHE A 454 5.31 11.31 19.61
CA PHE A 454 6.10 12.27 20.35
C PHE A 454 7.53 12.30 19.77
N VAL A 455 8.15 13.48 19.68
CA VAL A 455 9.54 13.63 19.22
C VAL A 455 10.41 14.21 20.32
N ARG A 456 11.70 13.88 20.28
CA ARG A 456 12.69 14.45 21.19
C ARG A 456 12.85 15.97 20.98
N THR A 457 12.79 16.73 22.07
CA THR A 457 12.96 18.20 22.07
C THR A 457 14.03 18.73 23.03
N GLU A 458 14.47 17.93 24.01
CA GLU A 458 15.49 18.33 25.00
C GLU A 458 16.46 17.18 25.27
N SER A 459 17.67 17.50 25.77
CA SER A 459 18.66 16.52 26.20
C SER A 459 19.57 17.02 27.32
N GLY A 460 19.63 16.26 28.41
CA GLY A 460 20.63 16.45 29.46
C GLY A 460 22.02 15.88 29.11
N TRP A 461 22.12 15.04 28.07
CA TRP A 461 23.37 14.35 27.73
C TRP A 461 24.22 15.11 26.71
N ASN A 462 25.43 15.51 27.09
CA ASN A 462 26.29 16.38 26.28
C ASN A 462 26.77 15.74 24.96
N MET A 463 26.94 14.42 24.90
CA MET A 463 27.39 13.73 23.67
C MET A 463 26.29 13.58 22.62
N ASP A 464 25.04 13.90 22.95
CA ASP A 464 23.93 13.89 21.99
C ASP A 464 23.76 15.23 21.26
N GLU A 465 24.49 16.27 21.66
CA GLU A 465 24.41 17.61 21.04
C GLU A 465 25.48 17.80 19.95
N PRO A 466 25.17 18.43 18.80
CA PRO A 466 23.84 18.90 18.40
C PRO A 466 22.99 17.81 17.73
N TYR A 467 21.71 17.72 18.09
CA TYR A 467 20.70 16.98 17.31
C TYR A 467 19.76 17.94 16.58
N ILE A 468 19.08 17.45 15.54
CA ILE A 468 18.35 18.24 14.52
C ILE A 468 17.29 19.20 15.09
N LEU A 469 16.67 18.83 16.21
CA LEU A 469 15.63 19.61 16.90
C LEU A 469 16.14 20.37 18.15
N SER A 470 17.45 20.35 18.42
CA SER A 470 18.02 21.05 19.57
C SER A 470 17.80 22.57 19.44
N GLY A 471 17.41 23.21 20.54
CA GLY A 471 17.09 24.63 20.59
C GLY A 471 15.83 25.06 19.81
N ARG A 472 15.01 24.13 19.29
CA ARG A 472 13.80 24.45 18.51
C ARG A 472 12.52 24.32 19.34
N THR A 473 11.56 25.22 19.11
CA THR A 473 10.17 25.04 19.58
C THR A 473 9.48 23.92 18.79
N ILE A 474 8.32 23.43 19.26
CA ILE A 474 7.53 22.44 18.50
C ILE A 474 7.08 23.00 17.14
N GLY A 475 6.68 24.27 17.07
CA GLY A 475 6.36 24.94 15.81
C GLY A 475 7.53 24.93 14.83
N GLN A 476 8.71 25.38 15.28
CA GLN A 476 9.94 25.35 14.47
C GLN A 476 10.37 23.92 14.08
N ALA A 477 10.11 22.93 14.93
CA ALA A 477 10.36 21.52 14.65
C ALA A 477 9.37 20.94 13.61
N ARG A 478 8.14 21.46 13.50
CA ARG A 478 7.21 21.10 12.42
C ARG A 478 7.58 21.80 11.10
N ASP A 479 7.95 23.08 11.16
CA ASP A 479 8.31 23.87 9.97
C ASP A 479 9.59 23.36 9.26
N LEU A 480 10.42 22.57 9.95
CA LEU A 480 11.51 21.77 9.35
C LEU A 480 11.03 20.82 8.23
N PHE A 481 9.82 20.30 8.32
CA PHE A 481 9.25 19.34 7.36
C PHE A 481 8.39 20.00 6.29
N MET A 482 7.55 20.94 6.71
CA MET A 482 6.66 21.73 5.85
C MET A 482 6.17 22.93 6.65
N HIS A 483 5.88 24.05 5.99
CA HIS A 483 5.37 25.28 6.62
C HIS A 483 3.90 25.10 7.04
N ILE A 484 3.68 24.27 8.07
CA ILE A 484 2.36 23.75 8.43
C ILE A 484 1.42 24.84 8.95
N ARG A 485 1.98 25.98 9.37
CA ARG A 485 1.22 27.16 9.77
C ARG A 485 0.41 27.77 8.61
N THR A 486 0.76 27.56 7.33
CA THR A 486 -0.03 28.06 6.18
C THR A 486 -1.36 27.32 5.92
N VAL A 487 -1.85 26.50 6.85
CA VAL A 487 -3.08 25.70 6.70
C VAL A 487 -4.29 26.49 7.16
N LEU A 488 -5.31 26.62 6.30
CA LEU A 488 -6.50 27.45 6.59
C LEU A 488 -7.37 26.98 7.77
N THR A 489 -7.31 25.72 8.21
CA THR A 489 -8.12 25.22 9.35
C THR A 489 -7.40 24.17 10.20
N LEU A 490 -7.64 24.18 11.53
CA LEU A 490 -7.09 23.17 12.44
C LEU A 490 -7.41 21.72 12.04
N ALA A 491 -8.62 21.45 11.55
CA ALA A 491 -9.03 20.11 11.08
C ALA A 491 -8.12 19.58 9.96
N LYS A 492 -7.60 20.47 9.10
CA LYS A 492 -6.65 20.11 8.05
C LYS A 492 -5.21 20.01 8.56
N TYR A 493 -4.85 20.69 9.65
CA TYR A 493 -3.47 20.79 10.16
C TYR A 493 -2.86 19.40 10.39
N MET A 494 -3.41 18.60 11.30
CA MET A 494 -2.86 17.26 11.59
C MET A 494 -3.01 16.30 10.41
N LEU A 495 -4.09 16.38 9.63
CA LEU A 495 -4.27 15.56 8.43
C LEU A 495 -3.25 15.84 7.31
N ARG A 496 -2.76 17.09 7.18
CA ARG A 496 -1.64 17.42 6.29
C ARG A 496 -0.30 17.07 6.92
N PHE A 497 -0.09 17.37 8.19
CA PHE A 497 1.19 17.11 8.85
C PHE A 497 1.51 15.61 8.95
N ALA A 498 0.49 14.77 9.18
CA ALA A 498 0.60 13.31 9.21
C ALA A 498 1.03 12.64 7.88
N LEU A 499 1.27 13.42 6.81
CA LEU A 499 1.95 12.93 5.60
C LEU A 499 3.38 12.45 5.91
N ILE A 500 4.09 13.05 6.87
CA ILE A 500 5.47 12.63 7.22
C ILE A 500 5.55 11.26 7.89
N VAL A 501 4.46 10.80 8.54
CA VAL A 501 4.32 9.44 9.06
C VAL A 501 3.69 8.48 8.05
N SER A 502 4.06 8.64 6.77
CA SER A 502 3.73 7.68 5.71
C SER A 502 4.89 6.69 5.49
N LYS A 503 4.61 5.39 5.53
CA LYS A 503 5.54 4.33 5.14
C LYS A 503 5.88 4.47 3.64
N THR A 504 7.15 4.65 3.31
CA THR A 504 7.59 5.25 2.02
C THR A 504 8.96 4.71 1.57
N ILE A 505 9.24 4.65 0.27
CA ILE A 505 10.62 4.57 -0.26
C ILE A 505 11.06 6.01 -0.55
N THR A 506 12.20 6.45 -0.02
CA THR A 506 12.79 7.70 -0.51
C THR A 506 13.47 7.42 -1.83
N LEU A 507 13.10 8.14 -2.88
CA LEU A 507 13.81 8.11 -4.15
C LEU A 507 15.06 8.96 -4.00
N ASP A 508 16.23 8.38 -4.24
CA ASP A 508 17.53 9.05 -4.07
C ASP A 508 17.81 9.97 -5.26
N VAL A 509 17.38 11.23 -5.12
CA VAL A 509 17.45 12.29 -6.14
C VAL A 509 17.75 13.61 -5.45
N ASP A 510 18.79 14.32 -5.88
CA ASP A 510 19.02 15.68 -5.44
C ASP A 510 17.97 16.63 -6.07
N LEU A 511 16.97 16.99 -5.28
CA LEU A 511 15.93 17.95 -5.65
C LEU A 511 16.46 19.39 -5.87
N SER A 512 17.75 19.67 -5.60
CA SER A 512 18.43 20.91 -6.00
C SER A 512 18.79 20.95 -7.50
N GLU A 513 18.97 19.77 -8.12
CA GLU A 513 19.22 19.62 -9.56
C GLU A 513 17.94 19.40 -10.38
N VAL A 514 16.77 19.40 -9.73
CA VAL A 514 15.46 19.11 -10.32
C VAL A 514 14.64 20.38 -10.54
N LEU A 515 14.16 20.56 -11.76
CA LEU A 515 13.31 21.69 -12.14
C LEU A 515 11.84 21.40 -11.79
N VAL A 516 11.45 21.76 -10.57
CA VAL A 516 10.07 21.70 -10.09
C VAL A 516 9.26 22.89 -10.62
N LYS A 517 8.30 22.67 -11.53
CA LYS A 517 7.40 23.70 -12.07
C LYS A 517 5.99 23.56 -11.54
N LEU A 518 5.35 24.68 -11.20
CA LEU A 518 3.90 24.72 -10.98
C LEU A 518 3.20 24.95 -12.33
N ILE A 519 2.20 24.13 -12.67
CA ILE A 519 1.32 24.29 -13.85
C ILE A 519 -0.14 24.25 -13.40
N ASP A 520 -1.02 25.02 -14.04
CA ASP A 520 -2.42 25.13 -13.62
C ASP A 520 -3.19 23.81 -13.74
N ASP A 521 -4.24 23.66 -12.95
CA ASP A 521 -5.16 22.53 -13.03
C ASP A 521 -6.00 22.59 -14.31
N GLU A 522 -6.15 21.45 -14.99
CA GLU A 522 -7.09 21.30 -16.10
C GLU A 522 -8.52 21.15 -15.55
N PRO A 523 -9.43 22.11 -15.80
CA PRO A 523 -10.85 21.91 -15.53
C PRO A 523 -11.43 20.92 -16.54
N CYS A 524 -12.54 20.26 -16.19
CA CYS A 524 -13.31 19.54 -17.19
C CYS A 524 -13.91 20.55 -18.19
N LEU A 525 -13.60 20.39 -19.47
CA LEU A 525 -14.06 21.30 -20.53
C LEU A 525 -15.23 20.69 -21.31
N ASP A 526 -16.30 21.47 -21.48
CA ASP A 526 -17.23 21.26 -22.60
C ASP A 526 -16.45 21.39 -23.93
N ILE A 527 -16.84 20.59 -24.93
CA ILE A 527 -16.05 20.42 -26.16
C ILE A 527 -16.02 21.73 -26.97
N VAL A 528 -14.84 22.34 -27.06
CA VAL A 528 -14.49 23.42 -27.99
C VAL A 528 -13.26 22.97 -28.77
N ASP A 529 -13.30 23.03 -30.11
CA ASP A 529 -12.30 22.42 -31.00
C ASP A 529 -10.85 22.88 -30.73
N CYS A 530 -10.01 21.95 -30.28
CA CYS A 530 -8.58 22.16 -30.06
C CYS A 530 -7.73 21.51 -31.17
N ALA A 531 -7.06 22.34 -31.98
CA ALA A 531 -6.30 21.88 -33.14
C ALA A 531 -5.05 21.05 -32.77
N ALA A 532 -4.85 19.92 -33.46
CA ALA A 532 -3.78 18.98 -33.15
C ALA A 532 -2.39 19.42 -33.64
N SER A 533 -1.41 19.51 -32.74
CA SER A 533 0.01 19.67 -33.05
C SER A 533 0.72 18.31 -33.17
N LYS A 534 1.59 18.17 -34.18
CA LYS A 534 2.40 16.96 -34.43
C LYS A 534 3.68 16.97 -33.58
N LEU A 535 4.14 15.78 -33.16
CA LEU A 535 5.52 15.55 -32.73
C LEU A 535 5.94 14.09 -32.96
N MET A 536 7.26 13.86 -33.01
CA MET A 536 7.93 12.60 -33.36
C MET A 536 8.52 11.95 -32.09
N GLY A 537 8.55 10.62 -32.02
CA GLY A 537 9.08 9.88 -30.87
C GLY A 537 10.40 9.14 -31.15
N SER A 538 11.16 8.87 -30.08
CA SER A 538 12.34 7.99 -30.09
C SER A 538 12.18 6.89 -29.03
N ASN A 539 12.56 5.66 -29.39
CA ASN A 539 12.35 4.48 -28.55
C ASN A 539 13.65 4.08 -27.83
N ASN A 540 13.63 4.13 -26.50
CA ASN A 540 14.55 3.41 -25.63
C ASN A 540 13.77 2.53 -24.64
N THR A 541 14.36 1.41 -24.23
CA THR A 541 13.65 0.27 -23.63
C THR A 541 14.11 -0.03 -22.20
N THR A 542 13.34 0.48 -21.24
CA THR A 542 13.35 0.04 -19.83
C THR A 542 11.91 0.10 -19.30
N GLU A 543 11.49 -0.94 -18.57
CA GLU A 543 10.09 -1.13 -18.16
C GLU A 543 9.82 -0.44 -16.81
N TYR A 544 9.67 0.89 -16.86
CA TYR A 544 9.29 1.70 -15.70
C TYR A 544 7.76 1.65 -15.45
N PRO A 545 7.31 1.73 -14.18
CA PRO A 545 5.90 1.88 -13.86
C PRO A 545 5.36 3.18 -14.46
N LEU A 546 4.19 3.10 -15.10
CA LEU A 546 3.53 4.24 -15.75
C LEU A 546 3.20 5.37 -14.77
N LEU A 547 2.63 4.99 -13.62
CA LEU A 547 2.18 5.88 -12.57
C LEU A 547 2.93 5.61 -11.26
N ILE A 548 3.25 6.68 -10.54
CA ILE A 548 3.89 6.63 -9.22
C ILE A 548 3.10 7.51 -8.25
N GLN A 549 2.52 6.91 -7.21
CA GLN A 549 1.88 7.68 -6.13
C GLN A 549 2.95 8.14 -5.13
N LEU A 550 3.09 9.46 -4.96
CA LEU A 550 4.16 10.07 -4.18
C LEU A 550 3.67 10.90 -2.98
N ARG A 551 4.60 11.20 -2.07
CA ARG A 551 4.63 12.47 -1.34
C ARG A 551 5.96 13.15 -1.69
N MET A 552 5.98 14.48 -1.76
CA MET A 552 7.22 15.22 -1.99
C MET A 552 7.23 16.44 -1.08
N PHE A 553 8.33 16.63 -0.37
CA PHE A 553 8.57 17.77 0.51
C PHE A 553 9.63 18.64 -0.16
N TYR A 554 9.35 19.93 -0.36
CA TYR A 554 10.20 20.80 -1.17
C TYR A 554 10.05 22.28 -0.79
N ASN A 555 11.12 22.88 -0.27
CA ASN A 555 11.20 24.30 0.12
C ASN A 555 9.99 24.74 0.97
N GLY A 556 9.68 23.96 2.02
CA GLY A 556 8.56 24.16 2.94
C GLY A 556 7.19 23.69 2.42
N SER A 557 7.08 23.37 1.13
CA SER A 557 5.84 22.85 0.54
C SER A 557 5.71 21.34 0.73
N ALA A 558 4.47 20.85 0.88
CA ALA A 558 4.17 19.42 0.91
C ALA A 558 3.19 19.05 -0.21
N VAL A 559 3.59 18.11 -1.05
CA VAL A 559 2.90 17.67 -2.26
C VAL A 559 2.48 16.22 -2.10
N LYS A 560 1.26 15.87 -2.54
CA LYS A 560 0.76 14.48 -2.62
C LYS A 560 -0.12 14.31 -3.85
N GLY A 561 0.13 13.21 -4.56
CA GLY A 561 -0.70 12.73 -5.65
C GLY A 561 0.03 11.70 -6.50
N THR A 562 -0.47 11.46 -7.70
CA THR A 562 0.12 10.55 -8.67
C THR A 562 0.92 11.34 -9.72
N VAL A 563 2.08 10.82 -10.13
CA VAL A 563 2.86 11.35 -11.26
C VAL A 563 2.90 10.35 -12.40
N LEU A 564 2.96 10.87 -13.62
CA LEU A 564 3.08 10.13 -14.87
C LEU A 564 4.53 10.19 -15.39
N VAL A 565 5.06 9.09 -15.92
CA VAL A 565 6.30 9.15 -16.70
C VAL A 565 5.99 9.69 -18.10
N ASP A 566 6.46 10.90 -18.42
CA ASP A 566 6.17 11.59 -19.69
C ASP A 566 7.47 11.92 -20.42
N LYS A 567 7.72 11.22 -21.53
CA LYS A 567 8.94 11.32 -22.34
C LYS A 567 9.05 12.66 -23.11
N ARG A 568 8.01 13.49 -23.09
CA ARG A 568 8.02 14.84 -23.70
C ARG A 568 8.72 15.88 -22.82
N LEU A 569 8.91 15.62 -21.52
CA LEU A 569 9.57 16.57 -20.62
C LEU A 569 11.10 16.51 -20.73
N PRO A 570 11.81 17.64 -20.51
CA PRO A 570 13.26 17.63 -20.33
C PRO A 570 13.66 16.77 -19.10
N PRO A 571 14.80 16.05 -19.15
CA PRO A 571 15.32 15.31 -18.01
C PRO A 571 15.36 16.14 -16.72
N ARG A 572 15.13 15.50 -15.57
CA ARG A 572 15.10 16.15 -14.25
C ARG A 572 14.05 17.28 -14.11
N THR A 573 13.03 17.34 -14.97
CA THR A 573 11.85 18.19 -14.74
C THR A 573 10.82 17.44 -13.90
N ILE A 574 10.16 18.14 -12.97
CA ILE A 574 8.93 17.69 -12.30
C ILE A 574 7.89 18.79 -12.48
N HIS A 575 6.87 18.57 -13.30
CA HIS A 575 5.66 19.41 -13.24
C HIS A 575 4.87 19.07 -11.98
N ILE A 576 4.13 20.02 -11.39
CA ILE A 576 3.26 19.87 -10.21
C ILE A 576 2.09 20.82 -10.38
N ARG A 577 0.90 20.50 -9.85
CA ARG A 577 -0.26 21.42 -9.89
C ARG A 577 -0.55 22.09 -8.54
N PRO A 578 -1.20 23.28 -8.49
CA PRO A 578 -1.70 23.93 -7.26
C PRO A 578 -2.50 23.00 -6.34
N SER A 579 -2.96 21.92 -6.94
CA SER A 579 -3.77 20.89 -6.35
C SER A 579 -2.99 19.70 -5.78
N MET A 580 -1.89 19.25 -6.38
CA MET A 580 -1.03 18.26 -5.69
C MET A 580 -0.40 18.88 -4.42
N LEU A 581 -0.18 20.19 -4.44
CA LEU A 581 0.30 21.03 -3.36
C LEU A 581 -0.71 21.08 -2.18
N LYS A 582 -0.51 20.24 -1.15
CA LYS A 582 -1.38 20.16 0.04
C LYS A 582 -0.98 21.17 1.13
N ILE A 583 0.28 21.63 1.12
CA ILE A 583 0.85 22.74 1.92
C ILE A 583 1.66 23.65 0.98
N LYS A 584 1.53 24.97 1.14
CA LYS A 584 2.30 25.98 0.38
C LYS A 584 3.55 26.39 1.16
N THR A 585 4.54 26.96 0.47
CA THR A 585 5.61 27.71 1.15
C THR A 585 5.11 29.08 1.64
N TYR A 586 5.89 29.78 2.47
CA TYR A 586 5.50 31.09 2.99
C TYR A 586 5.54 32.15 1.87
N PRO A 587 4.64 33.15 1.85
CA PRO A 587 4.59 34.16 0.79
C PRO A 587 5.93 34.91 0.56
N GLU A 588 6.64 35.22 1.64
CA GLU A 588 7.96 35.88 1.63
C GLU A 588 9.06 35.01 0.96
N LEU A 589 8.85 33.70 0.88
CA LEU A 589 9.71 32.74 0.19
C LEU A 589 9.13 32.29 -1.16
N SER A 590 7.88 32.65 -1.48
CA SER A 590 7.20 32.27 -2.72
C SER A 590 7.54 33.23 -3.88
N GLY A 591 8.84 33.44 -4.13
CA GLY A 591 9.34 34.00 -5.38
C GLY A 591 9.10 33.00 -6.52
N VAL A 592 7.87 32.97 -7.04
CA VAL A 592 7.44 32.04 -8.08
C VAL A 592 8.23 32.29 -9.36
N GLN A 593 8.72 31.20 -9.95
CA GLN A 593 9.33 31.21 -11.29
C GLN A 593 8.27 31.43 -12.38
N SER A 594 7.80 32.68 -12.53
CA SER A 594 7.35 33.15 -13.84
C SER A 594 8.57 33.36 -14.74
N VAL A 595 8.35 33.39 -16.06
CA VAL A 595 9.42 33.06 -17.01
C VAL A 595 10.33 34.24 -17.32
N ASN A 596 11.53 34.25 -16.75
CA ASN A 596 12.72 34.88 -17.33
C ASN A 596 14.02 34.26 -16.81
N SER A 597 15.03 34.16 -17.67
CA SER A 597 16.30 33.47 -17.38
C SER A 597 17.32 34.32 -16.60
N LEU A 598 17.11 35.64 -16.52
CA LEU A 598 18.01 36.57 -15.83
C LEU A 598 17.88 36.49 -14.29
N ASP A 599 16.65 36.29 -13.80
CA ASP A 599 16.30 36.33 -12.38
C ASP A 599 16.81 35.12 -11.58
N ILE A 600 17.25 34.06 -12.26
CA ILE A 600 17.85 32.85 -11.66
C ILE A 600 19.10 33.21 -10.83
N VAL A 601 19.86 34.21 -11.24
CA VAL A 601 21.05 34.69 -10.51
C VAL A 601 20.64 35.51 -9.29
N SER A 602 19.65 36.41 -9.45
CA SER A 602 19.09 37.24 -8.38
C SER A 602 18.50 36.39 -7.24
N ALA A 603 17.70 35.37 -7.59
CA ALA A 603 17.09 34.46 -6.62
C ALA A 603 18.13 33.62 -5.84
N ARG A 604 19.24 33.22 -6.48
CA ARG A 604 20.37 32.56 -5.79
C ARG A 604 21.06 33.46 -4.78
N ASN A 605 21.16 34.76 -5.06
CA ASN A 605 21.73 35.73 -4.13
C ASN A 605 20.76 36.06 -2.96
N ALA A 606 19.45 36.19 -3.23
CA ALA A 606 18.43 36.37 -2.19
C ALA A 606 18.39 35.20 -1.20
N LYS A 607 18.50 33.95 -1.68
CA LYS A 607 18.60 32.74 -0.84
C LYS A 607 19.78 32.75 0.15
N LYS A 608 20.79 33.61 -0.05
CA LYS A 608 21.93 33.77 0.86
C LYS A 608 21.65 34.72 2.04
N SER A 609 20.53 35.43 2.05
CA SER A 609 20.20 36.45 3.06
C SER A 609 19.08 36.06 4.03
N LEU A 610 18.44 34.91 3.85
CA LEU A 610 17.30 34.42 4.66
C LEU A 610 17.59 33.01 5.21
N SER A 611 18.66 32.88 6.00
CA SER A 611 19.17 31.59 6.54
C SER A 611 18.41 31.05 7.76
N GLY A 612 17.13 31.40 7.93
CA GLY A 612 16.36 31.11 9.15
C GLY A 612 15.63 29.75 9.16
N VAL A 613 15.01 29.37 8.05
CA VAL A 613 14.14 28.16 7.96
C VAL A 613 14.53 27.35 6.73
N GLN A 614 15.44 26.38 6.92
CA GLN A 614 15.80 25.40 5.90
C GLN A 614 14.98 24.13 6.09
N SER A 615 13.92 23.96 5.30
CA SER A 615 13.12 22.73 5.26
C SER A 615 13.90 21.55 4.67
N VAL A 616 13.63 20.34 5.13
CA VAL A 616 14.16 19.12 4.50
C VAL A 616 13.38 18.79 3.22
N ASN A 617 14.10 18.65 2.11
CA ASN A 617 13.52 18.23 0.83
C ASN A 617 13.59 16.70 0.68
N SER A 618 12.57 16.07 0.11
CA SER A 618 12.59 14.64 -0.25
C SER A 618 11.50 14.25 -1.25
N PHE A 619 11.72 13.15 -1.97
CA PHE A 619 10.75 12.49 -2.84
C PHE A 619 10.45 11.10 -2.29
N GLU A 620 9.20 10.82 -1.95
CA GLU A 620 8.78 9.68 -1.13
C GLU A 620 7.71 8.85 -1.86
N ILE A 621 8.13 7.76 -2.50
CA ILE A 621 7.28 6.81 -3.23
C ILE A 621 6.43 5.99 -2.25
N VAL A 622 5.13 5.90 -2.54
CA VAL A 622 4.14 5.16 -1.76
C VAL A 622 3.52 4.01 -2.54
N SER A 623 3.34 4.14 -3.86
CA SER A 623 2.96 3.01 -4.72
C SER A 623 3.31 3.26 -6.19
N THR A 624 3.16 2.23 -7.02
CA THR A 624 3.39 2.25 -8.46
C THR A 624 2.27 1.49 -9.19
N SER A 625 2.01 1.82 -10.46
CA SER A 625 1.16 1.02 -11.34
C SER A 625 1.86 -0.30 -11.68
N ASN A 626 1.38 -1.40 -11.08
CA ASN A 626 1.89 -2.75 -11.28
C ASN A 626 0.74 -3.66 -11.74
N ARG A 627 1.07 -4.86 -12.26
CA ARG A 627 0.07 -5.90 -12.53
C ARG A 627 -0.75 -6.20 -11.28
N SER A 628 -2.08 -6.15 -11.38
CA SER A 628 -2.95 -6.62 -10.30
C SER A 628 -2.85 -8.13 -10.12
N GLY A 629 -3.02 -8.62 -8.89
CA GLY A 629 -3.30 -10.03 -8.64
C GLY A 629 -4.67 -10.44 -9.17
N ARG A 630 -5.15 -11.64 -8.79
CA ARG A 630 -6.50 -12.08 -9.13
C ARG A 630 -7.53 -11.08 -8.58
N THR A 631 -8.54 -10.77 -9.39
CA THR A 631 -9.62 -9.86 -9.00
C THR A 631 -10.73 -10.64 -8.32
N PHE A 632 -11.31 -10.05 -7.27
CA PHE A 632 -12.38 -10.66 -6.48
C PHE A 632 -13.57 -9.71 -6.39
N THR A 633 -14.76 -10.28 -6.22
CA THR A 633 -15.98 -9.55 -5.89
C THR A 633 -16.00 -9.12 -4.41
N SER A 634 -17.09 -8.46 -4.02
CA SER A 634 -17.42 -8.18 -2.62
C SER A 634 -18.94 -8.04 -2.50
N ASN A 635 -19.51 -8.23 -1.29
CA ASN A 635 -20.97 -8.11 -1.08
C ASN A 635 -21.57 -6.81 -1.65
N ASN A 636 -20.88 -5.67 -1.51
CA ASN A 636 -21.32 -4.40 -2.11
C ASN A 636 -21.36 -4.47 -3.65
N LEU A 637 -20.30 -4.99 -4.28
CA LEU A 637 -20.20 -5.07 -5.75
C LEU A 637 -21.20 -6.09 -6.32
N ILE A 638 -21.37 -7.25 -5.68
CA ILE A 638 -22.38 -8.25 -6.06
C ILE A 638 -23.78 -7.65 -5.99
N ALA A 639 -24.12 -6.98 -4.89
CA ALA A 639 -25.41 -6.33 -4.74
C ALA A 639 -25.65 -5.23 -5.78
N LEU A 640 -24.67 -4.35 -6.01
CA LEU A 640 -24.77 -3.26 -7.00
C LEU A 640 -24.92 -3.80 -8.43
N LEU A 641 -24.15 -4.82 -8.82
CA LEU A 641 -24.25 -5.46 -10.13
C LEU A 641 -25.60 -6.18 -10.32
N HIS A 642 -26.05 -6.93 -9.32
CA HIS A 642 -27.33 -7.65 -9.36
C HIS A 642 -28.53 -6.69 -9.41
N TYR A 643 -28.50 -5.61 -8.62
CA TYR A 643 -29.49 -4.52 -8.70
C TYR A 643 -29.46 -3.79 -10.05
N GLY A 644 -28.27 -3.68 -10.68
CA GLY A 644 -28.11 -3.25 -12.06
C GLY A 644 -28.65 -4.24 -13.11
N GLY A 645 -29.17 -5.40 -12.72
CA GLY A 645 -29.81 -6.37 -13.60
C GLY A 645 -28.92 -7.53 -14.05
N VAL A 646 -27.72 -7.71 -13.46
CA VAL A 646 -26.92 -8.92 -13.69
C VAL A 646 -27.64 -10.13 -13.07
N PRO A 647 -27.86 -11.23 -13.83
CA PRO A 647 -28.62 -12.40 -13.38
C PRO A 647 -28.02 -13.08 -12.14
N GLU A 648 -28.85 -13.78 -11.38
CA GLU A 648 -28.40 -14.53 -10.20
C GLU A 648 -27.48 -15.68 -10.61
N GLU A 649 -27.83 -16.31 -11.73
CA GLU A 649 -27.15 -17.42 -12.38
C GLU A 649 -25.67 -17.12 -12.62
N PHE A 650 -25.32 -15.89 -13.03
CA PHE A 650 -23.93 -15.46 -13.24
C PHE A 650 -23.08 -15.54 -11.97
N PHE A 651 -23.63 -15.10 -10.84
CA PHE A 651 -22.92 -15.16 -9.56
C PHE A 651 -22.85 -16.58 -9.00
N MET A 652 -23.88 -17.40 -9.25
CA MET A 652 -23.92 -18.81 -8.84
C MET A 652 -23.00 -19.69 -9.69
N GLU A 653 -22.83 -19.41 -10.99
CA GLU A 653 -21.77 -19.98 -11.84
C GLU A 653 -20.38 -19.66 -11.27
N LEU A 654 -20.06 -18.37 -11.07
CA LEU A 654 -18.77 -17.94 -10.52
C LEU A 654 -18.50 -18.58 -9.14
N LEU A 655 -19.52 -18.67 -8.28
CA LEU A 655 -19.43 -19.31 -6.98
C LEU A 655 -19.10 -20.80 -7.09
N GLN A 656 -19.81 -21.50 -7.98
CA GLN A 656 -19.63 -22.94 -8.19
C GLN A 656 -18.22 -23.23 -8.75
N THR A 657 -17.75 -22.44 -9.72
CA THR A 657 -16.37 -22.52 -10.22
C THR A 657 -15.34 -22.24 -9.12
N ALA A 658 -15.54 -21.21 -8.29
CA ALA A 658 -14.61 -20.87 -7.21
C ALA A 658 -14.52 -21.95 -6.12
N ILE A 659 -15.65 -22.58 -5.77
CA ILE A 659 -15.68 -23.73 -4.86
C ILE A 659 -14.97 -24.93 -5.50
N GLU A 660 -15.22 -25.21 -6.78
CA GLU A 660 -14.56 -26.31 -7.49
C GLU A 660 -13.06 -26.11 -7.64
N GLU A 661 -12.57 -24.90 -7.93
CA GLU A 661 -11.13 -24.60 -7.94
C GLU A 661 -10.48 -24.87 -6.58
N ALA A 662 -11.11 -24.41 -5.48
CA ALA A 662 -10.62 -24.64 -4.14
C ALA A 662 -10.64 -26.14 -3.75
N ASP A 663 -11.72 -26.85 -4.03
CA ASP A 663 -11.87 -28.28 -3.71
C ASP A 663 -10.95 -29.19 -4.57
N ASN A 664 -10.59 -28.76 -5.80
CA ASN A 664 -9.69 -29.48 -6.71
C ASN A 664 -8.20 -29.08 -6.58
N ALA A 665 -7.85 -28.02 -5.84
CA ALA A 665 -6.46 -27.56 -5.67
C ALA A 665 -5.52 -28.57 -4.96
N ARG A 666 -6.07 -29.69 -4.46
CA ARG A 666 -5.33 -30.84 -3.91
C ARG A 666 -5.10 -31.99 -4.91
N PHE A 667 -5.63 -31.88 -6.14
CA PHE A 667 -5.58 -32.91 -7.19
C PHE A 667 -5.06 -32.38 -8.54
N ASP A 668 -5.26 -31.10 -8.84
CA ASP A 668 -4.74 -30.45 -10.04
C ASP A 668 -3.53 -29.54 -9.73
N TYR A 669 -2.48 -29.65 -10.53
CA TYR A 669 -1.25 -28.85 -10.37
C TYR A 669 -1.48 -27.36 -10.65
N ALA A 670 -2.40 -26.99 -11.56
CA ALA A 670 -2.68 -25.58 -11.84
C ALA A 670 -3.46 -24.92 -10.69
N GLY A 671 -4.52 -25.58 -10.21
CA GLY A 671 -5.26 -25.20 -8.99
C GLY A 671 -4.36 -25.14 -7.75
N ALA A 672 -3.53 -26.16 -7.54
CA ALA A 672 -2.56 -26.20 -6.44
C ALA A 672 -1.60 -25.00 -6.47
N LEU A 673 -1.06 -24.69 -7.64
CA LEU A 673 -0.10 -23.60 -7.82
C LEU A 673 -0.77 -22.21 -7.68
N ASN A 674 -2.00 -22.05 -8.19
CA ASN A 674 -2.81 -20.84 -8.05
C ASN A 674 -3.08 -20.52 -6.57
N VAL A 675 -3.61 -21.50 -5.82
CA VAL A 675 -3.86 -21.37 -4.38
C VAL A 675 -2.55 -21.14 -3.60
N ALA A 676 -1.49 -21.88 -3.91
CA ALA A 676 -0.19 -21.70 -3.26
C ALA A 676 0.44 -20.32 -3.52
N PHE A 677 0.17 -19.69 -4.68
CA PHE A 677 0.60 -18.32 -4.95
C PHE A 677 -0.26 -17.27 -4.22
N ASN A 678 -1.59 -17.45 -4.15
CA ASN A 678 -2.47 -16.54 -3.39
C ASN A 678 -2.03 -16.40 -1.92
N TYR A 679 -1.55 -17.49 -1.31
CA TYR A 679 -1.07 -17.51 0.09
C TYR A 679 0.46 -17.46 0.26
N ALA A 680 1.21 -17.11 -0.79
CA ALA A 680 2.68 -17.09 -0.77
C ALA A 680 3.31 -16.07 0.21
N ASP A 681 2.52 -15.13 0.75
CA ASP A 681 2.91 -14.18 1.81
C ASP A 681 2.77 -14.78 3.24
N MET A 682 2.03 -15.88 3.44
CA MET A 682 1.73 -16.42 4.79
C MET A 682 2.77 -17.43 5.30
N GLU A 683 3.40 -18.15 4.38
CA GLU A 683 4.49 -19.10 4.59
C GLU A 683 5.48 -18.90 3.42
N ASP A 684 6.76 -19.26 3.57
CA ASP A 684 7.90 -18.80 2.74
C ASP A 684 7.92 -19.32 1.26
N SER A 685 6.78 -19.14 0.57
CA SER A 685 6.36 -19.71 -0.71
C SER A 685 6.57 -21.23 -0.85
N MET A 686 6.74 -21.96 0.25
CA MET A 686 7.22 -23.35 0.22
C MET A 686 6.30 -24.31 -0.56
N PRO A 687 4.95 -24.31 -0.40
CA PRO A 687 4.09 -25.15 -1.23
C PRO A 687 4.23 -24.87 -2.73
N ALA A 688 4.30 -23.60 -3.14
CA ALA A 688 4.52 -23.23 -4.54
C ALA A 688 5.90 -23.69 -5.04
N ARG A 689 6.95 -23.59 -4.21
CA ARG A 689 8.29 -24.13 -4.53
C ARG A 689 8.28 -25.64 -4.71
N MET A 690 7.55 -26.38 -3.86
CA MET A 690 7.43 -27.83 -3.98
C MET A 690 6.77 -28.22 -5.31
N ILE A 691 5.63 -27.61 -5.63
CA ILE A 691 4.89 -27.83 -6.88
C ILE A 691 5.77 -27.50 -8.10
N LEU A 692 6.45 -26.35 -8.11
CA LEU A 692 7.36 -25.93 -9.19
C LEU A 692 8.61 -26.81 -9.32
N SER A 693 8.98 -27.55 -8.28
CA SER A 693 10.08 -28.53 -8.31
C SER A 693 9.61 -29.92 -8.76
N GLY A 694 8.32 -30.10 -9.08
CA GLY A 694 7.74 -31.38 -9.50
C GLY A 694 7.47 -32.37 -8.36
N ILE A 695 7.42 -31.90 -7.10
CA ILE A 695 7.02 -32.75 -5.97
C ILE A 695 5.54 -33.11 -6.09
N PRO A 696 5.15 -34.39 -5.91
CA PRO A 696 3.75 -34.84 -6.09
C PRO A 696 2.78 -34.17 -5.12
N LEU A 697 1.53 -33.94 -5.55
CA LEU A 697 0.48 -33.34 -4.69
C LEU A 697 0.05 -34.27 -3.54
N GLU A 698 0.31 -35.57 -3.70
CA GLU A 698 0.12 -36.64 -2.72
C GLU A 698 1.20 -36.66 -1.62
N GLU A 699 2.19 -35.77 -1.69
CA GLU A 699 3.15 -35.53 -0.63
C GLU A 699 2.40 -35.01 0.61
N SER A 700 2.52 -35.72 1.74
CA SER A 700 1.63 -35.56 2.89
C SER A 700 1.63 -34.14 3.50
N TYR A 701 2.79 -33.45 3.53
CA TYR A 701 2.83 -32.07 4.00
C TYR A 701 2.23 -31.12 2.98
N LEU A 702 2.55 -31.28 1.69
CA LEU A 702 1.99 -30.46 0.61
C LEU A 702 0.45 -30.52 0.60
N GLN A 703 -0.11 -31.72 0.64
CA GLN A 703 -1.56 -31.95 0.70
C GLN A 703 -2.18 -31.21 1.91
N SER A 704 -1.62 -31.37 3.11
CA SER A 704 -2.09 -30.68 4.32
C SER A 704 -1.95 -29.14 4.28
N ARG A 705 -1.00 -28.59 3.51
CA ARG A 705 -0.94 -27.13 3.26
C ARG A 705 -1.98 -26.68 2.24
N LEU A 706 -2.20 -27.45 1.18
CA LEU A 706 -3.23 -27.18 0.17
C LEU A 706 -4.64 -27.25 0.77
N ASP A 707 -4.96 -28.26 1.58
CA ASP A 707 -6.24 -28.36 2.29
C ASP A 707 -6.47 -27.13 3.20
N PHE A 708 -5.45 -26.70 3.96
CA PHE A 708 -5.55 -25.49 4.78
C PHE A 708 -5.78 -24.22 3.97
N MET A 709 -5.07 -24.06 2.84
CA MET A 709 -5.22 -22.89 1.97
C MET A 709 -6.60 -22.87 1.29
N SER A 710 -7.09 -24.03 0.83
CA SER A 710 -8.42 -24.20 0.25
C SER A 710 -9.53 -23.89 1.25
N LEU A 711 -9.34 -24.23 2.53
CA LEU A 711 -10.23 -23.79 3.62
C LEU A 711 -10.21 -22.27 3.82
N GLN A 712 -9.08 -21.58 3.62
CA GLN A 712 -9.04 -20.12 3.64
C GLN A 712 -9.73 -19.51 2.41
N GLU A 713 -9.61 -20.09 1.21
CA GLU A 713 -10.35 -19.65 0.02
C GLU A 713 -11.86 -19.79 0.26
N ARG A 714 -12.33 -20.95 0.74
CA ARG A 714 -13.75 -21.17 1.07
C ARG A 714 -14.27 -20.18 2.12
N LYS A 715 -13.48 -19.86 3.15
CA LYS A 715 -13.82 -18.78 4.11
C LYS A 715 -13.87 -17.40 3.44
N GLY A 716 -13.03 -17.12 2.44
CA GLY A 716 -13.08 -15.90 1.62
C GLY A 716 -14.32 -15.82 0.73
N ILE A 717 -14.59 -16.87 -0.03
CA ILE A 717 -15.74 -17.04 -0.92
C ILE A 717 -17.05 -16.87 -0.14
N LYS A 718 -17.18 -17.49 1.05
CA LYS A 718 -18.33 -17.33 1.96
C LYS A 718 -18.58 -15.87 2.37
N ASN A 719 -17.53 -15.04 2.42
CA ASN A 719 -17.62 -13.60 2.69
C ASN A 719 -17.82 -12.76 1.41
N GLY A 720 -18.25 -13.38 0.30
CA GLY A 720 -18.48 -12.72 -0.98
C GLY A 720 -17.23 -12.29 -1.73
N LYS A 721 -16.05 -12.87 -1.42
CA LYS A 721 -14.84 -12.73 -2.23
C LYS A 721 -14.78 -13.83 -3.28
N ILE A 722 -15.68 -13.79 -4.25
CA ILE A 722 -15.66 -14.74 -5.37
C ILE A 722 -14.64 -14.22 -6.40
N PRO A 723 -13.68 -15.03 -6.87
CA PRO A 723 -12.84 -14.65 -8.00
C PRO A 723 -13.67 -14.29 -9.23
N ILE A 724 -13.18 -13.33 -10.03
CA ILE A 724 -13.86 -12.93 -11.27
C ILE A 724 -12.84 -12.53 -12.34
N ASP A 725 -12.95 -13.20 -13.50
CA ASP A 725 -12.03 -13.05 -14.63
C ASP A 725 -12.45 -11.91 -15.57
N ASP A 726 -11.53 -11.52 -16.46
CA ASP A 726 -11.58 -10.30 -17.28
C ASP A 726 -11.78 -9.00 -16.49
N CYS A 727 -11.43 -9.03 -15.20
CA CYS A 727 -11.53 -7.91 -14.27
C CYS A 727 -10.16 -7.55 -13.67
N TYR A 728 -9.90 -6.26 -13.50
CA TYR A 728 -8.59 -5.71 -13.13
C TYR A 728 -8.71 -4.60 -12.08
N TYR A 729 -7.70 -4.46 -11.23
CA TYR A 729 -7.56 -3.31 -10.33
C TYR A 729 -6.46 -2.36 -10.84
N LEU A 730 -6.86 -1.25 -11.45
CA LEU A 730 -5.97 -0.32 -12.14
C LEU A 730 -5.88 1.03 -11.42
N MET A 731 -4.67 1.58 -11.29
CA MET A 731 -4.49 2.94 -10.78
C MET A 731 -4.97 3.94 -11.84
N GLY A 732 -5.81 4.89 -11.42
CA GLY A 732 -6.40 5.87 -12.34
C GLY A 732 -5.66 7.20 -12.40
N THR A 733 -5.60 7.80 -13.58
CA THR A 733 -5.21 9.21 -13.74
C THR A 733 -5.90 9.87 -14.95
N ALA A 734 -5.67 11.15 -15.19
CA ALA A 734 -6.21 11.88 -16.34
C ALA A 734 -5.41 11.66 -17.64
N ASP A 735 -6.05 11.84 -18.80
CA ASP A 735 -5.43 11.81 -20.13
C ASP A 735 -4.40 12.94 -20.31
N PRO A 736 -3.10 12.62 -20.51
CA PRO A 736 -2.03 13.62 -20.70
C PRO A 736 -2.00 14.24 -22.11
N THR A 737 -3.04 13.99 -22.93
CA THR A 737 -3.19 14.50 -24.30
C THR A 737 -4.48 15.29 -24.53
N GLY A 738 -5.48 15.20 -23.65
CA GLY A 738 -6.77 15.89 -23.78
C GLY A 738 -7.57 15.50 -25.03
N LYS A 739 -7.53 14.23 -25.42
CA LYS A 739 -8.12 13.69 -26.67
C LYS A 739 -9.20 12.65 -26.47
N LEU A 740 -9.34 12.06 -25.28
CA LEU A 740 -10.47 11.19 -24.96
C LEU A 740 -11.77 12.02 -24.84
N GLY A 741 -12.86 11.54 -25.46
CA GLY A 741 -14.19 12.12 -25.30
C GLY A 741 -14.79 11.84 -23.90
N PRO A 742 -15.89 12.52 -23.50
CA PRO A 742 -16.35 12.53 -22.11
C PRO A 742 -16.70 11.16 -21.49
N ASN A 743 -17.05 10.17 -22.32
CA ASN A 743 -17.36 8.79 -21.89
C ASN A 743 -16.28 7.77 -22.34
N GLU A 744 -15.14 8.24 -22.83
CA GLU A 744 -14.05 7.40 -23.32
C GLU A 744 -12.89 7.32 -22.31
N VAL A 745 -12.34 6.13 -22.14
CA VAL A 745 -11.17 5.85 -21.29
C VAL A 745 -10.08 5.16 -22.09
N CYS A 746 -8.82 5.34 -21.71
CA CYS A 746 -7.73 4.54 -22.23
C CYS A 746 -7.25 3.58 -21.13
N VAL A 747 -7.60 2.30 -21.28
CA VAL A 747 -7.26 1.22 -20.35
C VAL A 747 -6.04 0.48 -20.90
N ILE A 748 -4.99 0.33 -20.08
CA ILE A 748 -3.71 -0.23 -20.48
C ILE A 748 -3.36 -1.44 -19.60
N LEU A 749 -3.29 -2.61 -20.21
CA LEU A 749 -2.99 -3.90 -19.58
C LEU A 749 -1.58 -4.40 -20.00
N ASP A 750 -1.22 -5.63 -19.61
CA ASP A 750 0.08 -6.24 -19.91
C ASP A 750 0.34 -6.43 -21.41
N TYR A 751 -0.72 -6.61 -22.20
CA TYR A 751 -0.70 -6.72 -23.66
C TYR A 751 -0.98 -5.39 -24.39
N GLY A 752 -1.05 -4.26 -23.68
CA GLY A 752 -1.19 -2.91 -24.24
C GLY A 752 -2.56 -2.28 -24.01
N GLN A 753 -2.92 -1.31 -24.86
CA GLN A 753 -4.22 -0.63 -24.81
C GLN A 753 -5.35 -1.54 -25.30
N VAL A 754 -6.46 -1.60 -24.57
CA VAL A 754 -7.68 -2.32 -24.98
C VAL A 754 -8.70 -1.40 -25.66
N SER A 755 -9.72 -1.98 -26.30
CA SER A 755 -10.82 -1.22 -26.91
C SER A 755 -12.12 -2.01 -26.94
N GLY A 756 -13.24 -1.31 -26.81
CA GLY A 756 -14.57 -1.90 -26.56
C GLY A 756 -15.20 -1.30 -25.30
N ASP A 757 -16.44 -1.67 -24.97
CA ASP A 757 -17.08 -1.18 -23.75
C ASP A 757 -16.52 -1.89 -22.51
N VAL A 758 -16.45 -1.16 -21.39
CA VAL A 758 -15.91 -1.62 -20.09
C VAL A 758 -16.76 -1.12 -18.94
N LEU A 759 -16.91 -1.92 -17.89
CA LEU A 759 -17.42 -1.42 -16.60
C LEU A 759 -16.27 -0.83 -15.79
N VAL A 760 -16.51 0.32 -15.15
CA VAL A 760 -15.56 0.94 -14.23
C VAL A 760 -16.28 1.28 -12.92
N TYR A 761 -15.64 0.96 -11.79
CA TYR A 761 -16.17 1.17 -10.45
C TYR A 761 -15.03 1.50 -9.47
N LYS A 762 -15.25 2.48 -8.60
CA LYS A 762 -14.32 2.78 -7.50
C LYS A 762 -14.81 2.14 -6.20
N TYR A 763 -14.04 1.20 -5.66
CA TYR A 763 -14.36 0.54 -4.39
C TYR A 763 -13.91 1.37 -3.17
N PRO A 764 -14.71 1.48 -2.09
CA PRO A 764 -16.11 1.09 -1.95
C PRO A 764 -17.08 2.24 -2.26
N GLY A 765 -17.77 2.16 -3.40
CA GLY A 765 -19.01 2.90 -3.65
C GLY A 765 -20.23 2.19 -3.07
N LEU A 766 -21.33 2.93 -2.91
CA LEU A 766 -22.62 2.47 -2.37
C LEU A 766 -23.82 2.94 -3.21
N HIS A 767 -23.62 3.82 -4.19
CA HIS A 767 -24.67 4.27 -5.10
C HIS A 767 -24.77 3.31 -6.29
N PRO A 768 -25.97 2.94 -6.76
CA PRO A 768 -26.16 2.20 -8.01
C PRO A 768 -25.49 2.86 -9.23
N GLY A 769 -25.28 4.17 -9.18
CA GLY A 769 -24.58 4.94 -10.20
C GLY A 769 -23.06 5.08 -10.03
N ASP A 770 -22.42 4.41 -9.06
CA ASP A 770 -20.94 4.40 -8.95
C ASP A 770 -20.27 3.40 -9.92
N ILE A 771 -21.07 2.56 -10.60
CA ILE A 771 -20.61 1.65 -11.66
C ILE A 771 -21.00 2.26 -13.00
N HIS A 772 -19.99 2.68 -13.77
CA HIS A 772 -20.17 3.30 -15.07
C HIS A 772 -19.91 2.29 -16.20
N VAL A 773 -20.73 2.34 -17.25
CA VAL A 773 -20.38 1.76 -18.57
C VAL A 773 -19.63 2.84 -19.33
N LEU A 774 -18.37 2.58 -19.68
CA LEU A 774 -17.48 3.52 -20.40
C LEU A 774 -16.87 2.82 -21.61
N LYS A 775 -16.44 3.59 -22.60
CA LYS A 775 -15.82 3.04 -23.81
C LYS A 775 -14.30 3.07 -23.70
N ALA A 776 -13.65 1.92 -23.67
CA ALA A 776 -12.21 1.85 -23.88
C ALA A 776 -11.86 2.19 -25.35
N THR A 777 -11.00 3.17 -25.54
CA THR A 777 -10.60 3.68 -26.86
C THR A 777 -9.07 3.73 -26.98
N TYR A 778 -8.53 3.01 -27.97
CA TYR A 778 -7.12 3.09 -28.34
C TYR A 778 -6.77 4.49 -28.88
N SER A 779 -5.71 5.09 -28.32
CA SER A 779 -5.15 6.36 -28.75
C SER A 779 -3.65 6.25 -29.04
N SER A 780 -3.27 6.44 -30.30
CA SER A 780 -1.87 6.53 -30.72
C SER A 780 -1.16 7.76 -30.13
N ASP A 781 -1.90 8.78 -29.71
CA ASP A 781 -1.31 9.97 -29.10
C ASP A 781 -0.98 9.76 -27.63
N ILE A 782 -1.81 9.02 -26.90
CA ILE A 782 -1.46 8.51 -25.57
C ILE A 782 -0.26 7.56 -25.67
N GLU A 783 -0.23 6.67 -26.66
CA GLU A 783 0.88 5.74 -26.89
C GLU A 783 2.23 6.45 -27.08
N LYS A 784 2.26 7.61 -27.77
CA LYS A 784 3.47 8.43 -27.92
C LYS A 784 3.99 9.01 -26.60
N VAL A 785 3.11 9.20 -25.60
CA VAL A 785 3.48 9.69 -24.26
C VAL A 785 3.95 8.55 -23.38
N VAL A 786 3.15 7.48 -23.27
CA VAL A 786 3.34 6.39 -22.29
C VAL A 786 4.27 5.28 -22.80
N GLY A 787 4.34 5.07 -24.13
CA GLY A 787 5.07 3.97 -24.75
C GLY A 787 4.59 2.60 -24.25
N ASN A 788 5.55 1.69 -24.02
CA ASN A 788 5.29 0.30 -23.62
C ASN A 788 4.91 0.12 -22.13
N SER A 789 4.63 1.20 -21.39
CA SER A 789 4.25 1.15 -19.97
C SER A 789 2.81 0.67 -19.78
N LYS A 790 2.52 0.02 -18.65
CA LYS A 790 1.34 -0.86 -18.44
C LYS A 790 0.60 -0.56 -17.13
N HIS A 791 -0.60 -1.16 -17.00
CA HIS A 791 -1.39 -1.27 -15.76
C HIS A 791 -1.96 0.05 -15.20
N ALA A 792 -2.63 0.82 -16.05
CA ALA A 792 -3.35 2.02 -15.65
C ALA A 792 -4.67 2.19 -16.42
N ILE A 793 -5.55 3.03 -15.89
CA ILE A 793 -6.70 3.59 -16.60
C ILE A 793 -6.55 5.12 -16.68
N LEU A 794 -6.70 5.67 -17.89
CA LEU A 794 -6.67 7.09 -18.16
C LEU A 794 -8.09 7.59 -18.46
N PHE A 795 -8.52 8.60 -17.71
CA PHE A 795 -9.83 9.22 -17.78
C PHE A 795 -9.79 10.52 -18.61
N PRO A 796 -10.90 10.92 -19.25
CA PRO A 796 -10.95 12.11 -20.07
C PRO A 796 -10.86 13.39 -19.22
N THR A 797 -10.32 14.45 -19.80
CA THR A 797 -10.38 15.83 -19.26
C THR A 797 -11.52 16.64 -19.89
N THR A 798 -12.39 16.00 -20.67
CA THR A 798 -13.57 16.59 -21.31
C THR A 798 -14.86 16.21 -20.58
N GLY A 799 -15.90 17.06 -20.67
CA GLY A 799 -17.20 16.87 -20.03
C GLY A 799 -17.51 17.87 -18.92
N GLN A 800 -18.69 17.78 -18.33
CA GLN A 800 -19.19 18.71 -17.30
C GLN A 800 -18.70 18.39 -15.87
N ARG A 801 -18.30 17.14 -15.65
CA ARG A 801 -17.81 16.61 -14.36
C ARG A 801 -16.79 15.51 -14.64
N SER A 802 -15.81 15.32 -13.76
CA SER A 802 -14.84 14.23 -13.90
C SER A 802 -15.49 12.90 -13.57
N LEU A 803 -15.35 11.89 -14.45
CA LEU A 803 -15.84 10.53 -14.22
C LEU A 803 -15.34 9.92 -12.89
N ALA A 804 -14.19 10.35 -12.39
CA ALA A 804 -13.68 9.93 -11.08
C ALA A 804 -14.51 10.50 -9.92
N ASP A 805 -14.90 11.78 -9.99
CA ASP A 805 -15.73 12.42 -8.96
C ASP A 805 -17.16 11.85 -8.97
N GLU A 806 -17.64 11.43 -10.14
CA GLU A 806 -18.92 10.72 -10.30
C GLU A 806 -18.97 9.35 -9.62
N MET A 807 -17.85 8.61 -9.63
CA MET A 807 -17.70 7.31 -8.96
C MET A 807 -17.27 7.47 -7.50
N ALA A 808 -18.22 7.56 -6.57
CA ALA A 808 -17.97 7.59 -5.13
C ALA A 808 -16.92 8.63 -4.66
N ASN A 809 -16.94 9.83 -5.24
CA ASN A 809 -16.01 10.94 -4.96
C ASN A 809 -14.53 10.51 -5.02
N SER A 810 -14.11 9.90 -6.13
CA SER A 810 -12.74 9.47 -6.38
C SER A 810 -11.84 10.62 -6.86
N ASP A 811 -10.54 10.58 -6.55
CA ASP A 811 -9.56 11.50 -7.16
C ASP A 811 -8.28 10.78 -7.62
N PHE A 812 -7.48 11.44 -8.47
CA PHE A 812 -6.26 10.86 -9.02
C PHE A 812 -5.03 11.00 -8.11
N ASP A 813 -5.22 11.29 -6.81
CA ASP A 813 -4.13 11.39 -5.83
C ASP A 813 -3.68 10.00 -5.29
N GLY A 814 -4.36 8.94 -5.73
CA GLY A 814 -3.85 7.56 -5.81
C GLY A 814 -4.90 6.44 -5.97
N ASP A 815 -6.16 6.76 -6.25
CA ASP A 815 -7.26 5.80 -6.18
C ASP A 815 -7.18 4.71 -7.27
N ILE A 816 -7.70 3.53 -6.94
CA ILE A 816 -7.64 2.31 -7.74
C ILE A 816 -9.07 1.91 -8.13
N TYR A 817 -9.27 1.68 -9.41
CA TYR A 817 -10.56 1.39 -10.02
C TYR A 817 -10.62 -0.10 -10.37
N TRP A 818 -11.73 -0.73 -10.06
CA TRP A 818 -12.11 -2.01 -10.64
C TRP A 818 -12.58 -1.75 -12.08
N VAL A 819 -11.97 -2.44 -13.04
CA VAL A 819 -12.26 -2.32 -14.47
C VAL A 819 -12.58 -3.71 -14.99
N SER A 820 -13.75 -3.90 -15.62
CA SER A 820 -14.18 -5.18 -16.17
C SER A 820 -14.42 -5.10 -17.67
N LEU A 821 -13.86 -6.09 -18.39
CA LEU A 821 -14.09 -6.39 -19.80
C LEU A 821 -15.00 -7.62 -19.97
N ASN A 822 -15.57 -8.13 -18.87
CA ASN A 822 -16.32 -9.39 -18.86
C ASN A 822 -17.63 -9.26 -19.66
N PRO A 823 -17.85 -10.06 -20.72
CA PRO A 823 -18.95 -9.86 -21.65
C PRO A 823 -20.32 -10.10 -21.02
N LYS A 824 -20.47 -11.07 -20.10
CA LYS A 824 -21.75 -11.31 -19.40
C LYS A 824 -22.16 -10.13 -18.52
N LEU A 825 -21.18 -9.44 -17.91
CA LEU A 825 -21.45 -8.24 -17.14
C LEU A 825 -21.84 -7.05 -18.03
N LEU A 826 -21.16 -6.87 -19.16
CA LEU A 826 -21.46 -5.81 -20.14
C LEU A 826 -22.82 -6.00 -20.83
N GLU A 827 -23.25 -7.26 -21.05
CA GLU A 827 -24.55 -7.59 -21.64
C GLU A 827 -25.72 -7.28 -20.69
N HIS A 828 -25.56 -7.59 -19.40
CA HIS A 828 -26.68 -7.57 -18.45
C HIS A 828 -26.75 -6.31 -17.56
N PHE A 829 -25.63 -5.64 -17.27
CA PHE A 829 -25.59 -4.50 -16.36
C PHE A 829 -26.18 -3.22 -16.98
N LYS A 830 -27.13 -2.60 -16.27
CA LYS A 830 -27.83 -1.37 -16.68
C LYS A 830 -27.35 -0.22 -15.79
N PRO A 831 -26.63 0.78 -16.33
CA PRO A 831 -26.10 1.87 -15.52
C PRO A 831 -27.21 2.75 -14.95
N SER A 832 -27.08 3.11 -13.68
CA SER A 832 -27.90 4.14 -13.04
C SER A 832 -27.28 5.53 -13.25
N LYS A 833 -28.06 6.59 -12.97
CA LYS A 833 -27.51 7.96 -12.97
C LYS A 833 -26.42 8.09 -11.89
N PRO A 834 -25.28 8.76 -12.17
CA PRO A 834 -24.26 9.04 -11.17
C PRO A 834 -24.79 9.71 -9.90
N TRP A 835 -24.09 9.51 -8.78
CA TRP A 835 -24.47 10.18 -7.53
C TRP A 835 -24.20 11.69 -7.62
N VAL A 836 -25.16 12.50 -7.14
CA VAL A 836 -25.02 13.96 -7.04
C VAL A 836 -25.26 14.36 -5.57
N PRO A 837 -24.40 15.19 -4.95
CA PRO A 837 -24.55 15.58 -3.55
C PRO A 837 -25.90 16.25 -3.25
N ALA A 838 -26.79 15.56 -2.54
CA ALA A 838 -28.04 16.14 -2.05
C ALA A 838 -27.87 16.99 -0.78
N ILE A 839 -26.74 16.82 -0.07
CA ILE A 839 -26.41 17.54 1.18
C ILE A 839 -25.16 18.39 0.98
N THR A 840 -25.33 19.67 0.68
CA THR A 840 -24.23 20.64 0.74
C THR A 840 -23.82 20.87 2.20
N PRO A 841 -22.53 20.73 2.57
CA PRO A 841 -22.10 21.00 3.93
C PRO A 841 -22.20 22.50 4.26
N ASN A 842 -22.90 22.86 5.33
CA ASN A 842 -22.86 24.23 5.84
C ASN A 842 -21.42 24.59 6.27
N GLY A 843 -20.81 25.53 5.56
CA GLY A 843 -19.44 25.99 5.80
C GLY A 843 -19.33 26.82 7.08
N THR A 844 -19.15 26.15 8.22
CA THR A 844 -18.75 26.83 9.46
C THR A 844 -17.37 27.46 9.29
N LYS A 845 -17.24 28.74 9.66
CA LYS A 845 -15.92 29.39 9.75
C LYS A 845 -15.11 28.68 10.84
N GLN A 846 -14.06 27.99 10.43
CA GLN A 846 -13.12 27.33 11.33
C GLN A 846 -11.90 28.21 11.55
N LYS A 847 -11.36 28.17 12.77
CA LYS A 847 -10.07 28.79 13.08
C LYS A 847 -8.92 28.10 12.34
N GLY A 848 -7.99 28.90 11.83
CA GLY A 848 -6.66 28.47 11.39
C GLY A 848 -5.70 28.32 12.59
N PRO A 849 -4.46 27.87 12.37
CA PRO A 849 -3.42 27.81 13.40
C PRO A 849 -2.90 29.20 13.79
N GLU A 850 -3.11 30.23 12.95
CA GLU A 850 -2.72 31.62 13.19
C GLU A 850 -3.67 32.33 14.19
N ASP A 851 -4.86 31.78 14.44
CA ASP A 851 -5.82 32.28 15.45
C ASP A 851 -5.46 31.90 16.91
N PHE A 852 -4.24 31.39 17.13
CA PHE A 852 -3.76 30.82 18.40
C PHE A 852 -2.29 31.17 18.64
N ASN A 853 -1.92 31.33 19.92
CA ASN A 853 -0.51 31.34 20.31
C ASN A 853 0.06 29.91 20.35
N GLU A 854 1.38 29.74 20.37
CA GLU A 854 2.00 28.41 20.24
C GLU A 854 1.61 27.43 21.36
N SER A 855 1.48 27.88 22.61
CA SER A 855 1.07 27.01 23.73
C SER A 855 -0.41 26.57 23.62
N GLU A 856 -1.28 27.50 23.26
CA GLU A 856 -2.70 27.24 23.02
C GLU A 856 -2.91 26.32 21.81
N LEU A 857 -2.13 26.51 20.74
CA LEU A 857 -2.14 25.67 19.55
C LEU A 857 -1.76 24.22 19.88
N GLU A 858 -0.68 23.98 20.64
CA GLU A 858 -0.33 22.61 21.06
C GLU A 858 -1.42 21.97 21.92
N ARG A 859 -1.99 22.71 22.88
CA ARG A 859 -3.06 22.19 23.76
C ARG A 859 -4.32 21.85 22.96
N VAL A 860 -4.71 22.66 21.97
CA VAL A 860 -5.87 22.40 21.09
C VAL A 860 -5.60 21.23 20.13
N LEU A 861 -4.41 21.15 19.54
CA LEU A 861 -4.03 20.03 18.68
C LEU A 861 -3.99 18.69 19.43
N PHE A 862 -3.57 18.69 20.70
CA PHE A 862 -3.64 17.51 21.55
C PHE A 862 -5.07 17.20 22.02
N HIS A 863 -5.92 18.22 22.22
CA HIS A 863 -7.34 18.00 22.51
C HIS A 863 -8.04 17.23 21.37
N GLU A 864 -7.83 17.64 20.12
CA GLU A 864 -8.41 16.94 18.96
C GLU A 864 -7.84 15.51 18.77
N PHE A 865 -6.59 15.25 19.16
CA PHE A 865 -6.08 13.88 19.31
C PHE A 865 -6.93 13.07 20.31
N LEU A 866 -7.09 13.56 21.55
CA LEU A 866 -7.84 12.86 22.60
C LEU A 866 -9.30 12.61 22.17
N LYS A 867 -9.92 13.59 21.53
CA LYS A 867 -11.28 13.54 20.97
C LYS A 867 -11.41 12.48 19.88
N THR A 868 -10.41 12.35 19.01
CA THR A 868 -10.32 11.27 18.01
C THR A 868 -10.11 9.90 18.66
N ARG A 869 -9.30 9.82 19.73
CA ARG A 869 -8.98 8.58 20.46
C ARG A 869 -10.15 8.05 21.31
N PHE A 870 -10.89 8.92 21.99
CA PHE A 870 -11.89 8.56 23.00
C PHE A 870 -13.34 8.85 22.60
N ALA A 871 -13.59 9.66 21.56
CA ALA A 871 -14.93 9.91 21.00
C ALA A 871 -14.99 9.77 19.46
N PRO A 872 -14.48 8.66 18.87
CA PRO A 872 -14.46 8.46 17.41
C PRO A 872 -15.86 8.48 16.79
N SER A 873 -15.97 8.96 15.54
CA SER A 873 -17.22 8.82 14.77
C SER A 873 -17.27 7.50 14.00
N TYR A 874 -18.30 6.71 14.29
CA TYR A 874 -18.61 5.46 13.58
C TYR A 874 -19.52 5.67 12.37
N ALA A 875 -19.94 6.90 12.07
CA ALA A 875 -20.99 7.19 11.09
C ALA A 875 -20.74 6.58 9.70
N ARG A 876 -19.49 6.60 9.21
CA ARG A 876 -19.08 5.96 7.94
C ARG A 876 -19.34 4.44 7.93
N ALA A 877 -18.98 3.75 9.01
CA ALA A 877 -19.17 2.31 9.13
C ALA A 877 -20.66 1.97 9.31
N MET A 878 -21.34 2.71 10.18
CA MET A 878 -22.79 2.58 10.38
C MET A 878 -23.55 2.80 9.07
N ALA A 879 -23.22 3.83 8.28
CA ALA A 879 -23.90 4.09 7.01
C ALA A 879 -23.76 2.92 6.03
N ALA A 880 -22.54 2.42 5.82
CA ALA A 880 -22.30 1.26 4.94
C ALA A 880 -23.00 -0.03 5.44
N THR A 881 -22.95 -0.31 6.75
CA THR A 881 -23.63 -1.48 7.34
C THR A 881 -25.15 -1.38 7.17
N ASN A 882 -25.77 -0.25 7.50
CA ASN A 882 -27.23 -0.09 7.34
C ASN A 882 -27.63 -0.08 5.86
N TRP A 883 -26.83 0.50 4.98
CA TRP A 883 -27.05 0.47 3.54
C TRP A 883 -27.06 -0.97 3.01
N LEU A 884 -26.07 -1.81 3.39
CA LEU A 884 -25.99 -3.18 2.90
C LEU A 884 -27.17 -4.04 3.37
N VAL A 885 -27.67 -3.82 4.59
CA VAL A 885 -28.87 -4.50 5.10
C VAL A 885 -30.14 -4.03 4.36
N TYR A 886 -30.26 -2.75 4.03
CA TYR A 886 -31.38 -2.26 3.23
C TYR A 886 -31.31 -2.72 1.77
N MET A 887 -30.11 -2.80 1.20
CA MET A 887 -29.84 -3.34 -0.13
C MET A 887 -30.20 -4.84 -0.19
N ASP A 888 -29.81 -5.62 0.82
CA ASP A 888 -30.24 -7.02 0.93
C ASP A 888 -31.76 -7.16 1.05
N ARG A 889 -32.41 -6.32 1.87
CA ARG A 889 -33.88 -6.26 1.96
C ARG A 889 -34.58 -5.91 0.64
N LEU A 890 -33.90 -5.19 -0.25
CA LEU A 890 -34.38 -4.82 -1.59
C LEU A 890 -34.19 -5.96 -2.62
N LEU A 891 -33.32 -6.93 -2.33
CA LEU A 891 -33.01 -8.10 -3.18
C LEU A 891 -33.59 -9.42 -2.65
N THR A 892 -34.11 -9.47 -1.42
CA THR A 892 -34.65 -10.67 -0.76
C THR A 892 -36.16 -10.86 -0.95
N VAL A 893 -36.93 -9.77 -0.90
CA VAL A 893 -38.39 -9.82 -0.65
C VAL A 893 -39.16 -9.19 -1.81
N SER A 894 -40.28 -9.83 -2.17
CA SER A 894 -41.35 -9.21 -2.97
C SER A 894 -42.11 -8.16 -2.14
N LEU A 895 -41.42 -7.05 -1.84
CA LEU A 895 -41.97 -5.92 -1.10
C LEU A 895 -43.11 -5.26 -1.89
N ASP A 896 -44.05 -4.62 -1.18
CA ASP A 896 -44.95 -3.71 -1.88
C ASP A 896 -44.20 -2.48 -2.40
N GLU A 897 -44.75 -1.86 -3.45
CA GLU A 897 -44.14 -0.74 -4.15
C GLU A 897 -44.08 0.56 -3.31
N SER A 898 -44.63 0.59 -2.10
CA SER A 898 -44.47 1.68 -1.12
C SER A 898 -43.34 1.41 -0.12
N GLU A 899 -43.24 0.17 0.41
CA GLU A 899 -42.10 -0.26 1.23
C GLU A 899 -40.78 -0.18 0.46
N LYS A 900 -40.79 -0.64 -0.80
CA LYS A 900 -39.64 -0.56 -1.70
C LYS A 900 -39.11 0.86 -1.86
N LYS A 901 -39.99 1.81 -2.20
CA LYS A 901 -39.65 3.24 -2.33
C LYS A 901 -39.21 3.87 -1.01
N LEU A 902 -39.72 3.39 0.12
CA LEU A 902 -39.26 3.81 1.45
C LEU A 902 -37.83 3.31 1.74
N ILE A 903 -37.50 2.07 1.36
CA ILE A 903 -36.15 1.50 1.50
C ILE A 903 -35.16 2.23 0.59
N GLU A 904 -35.47 2.40 -0.70
CA GLU A 904 -34.66 3.18 -1.65
C GLU A 904 -34.37 4.60 -1.11
N LYS A 905 -35.40 5.28 -0.60
CA LYS A 905 -35.27 6.63 0.02
C LYS A 905 -34.41 6.64 1.28
N LYS A 906 -34.33 5.54 2.04
CA LYS A 906 -33.39 5.40 3.16
C LYS A 906 -31.97 5.12 2.69
N MET A 907 -31.81 4.27 1.67
CA MET A 907 -30.51 3.95 1.09
C MET A 907 -29.84 5.18 0.50
N LEU A 908 -30.55 6.00 -0.28
CA LEU A 908 -29.97 7.23 -0.85
C LEU A 908 -29.49 8.21 0.24
N LYS A 909 -30.29 8.43 1.31
CA LYS A 909 -29.85 9.19 2.48
C LYS A 909 -28.61 8.60 3.17
N LEU A 910 -28.49 7.26 3.21
CA LEU A 910 -27.32 6.59 3.78
C LEU A 910 -26.08 6.75 2.88
N VAL A 911 -26.24 6.79 1.55
CA VAL A 911 -25.16 7.14 0.60
C VAL A 911 -24.70 8.57 0.82
N ASP A 912 -25.61 9.55 0.91
CA ASP A 912 -25.26 10.95 1.18
C ASP A 912 -24.48 11.11 2.50
N LEU A 913 -24.96 10.47 3.56
CA LEU A 913 -24.29 10.46 4.88
C LEU A 913 -22.97 9.70 4.86
N TYR A 914 -22.83 8.66 4.03
CA TYR A 914 -21.60 7.89 3.87
C TYR A 914 -20.50 8.74 3.22
N TYR A 915 -20.78 9.38 2.08
CA TYR A 915 -19.81 10.24 1.40
C TYR A 915 -19.49 11.50 2.21
N LEU A 916 -20.49 12.11 2.85
CA LEU A 916 -20.23 13.19 3.81
C LEU A 916 -19.31 12.73 4.96
N ALA A 917 -19.40 11.48 5.40
CA ALA A 917 -18.54 10.89 6.45
C ALA A 917 -17.15 10.41 5.95
N LEU A 918 -16.86 10.46 4.65
CA LEU A 918 -15.50 10.30 4.11
C LEU A 918 -14.70 11.61 4.21
N ASP A 919 -15.32 12.74 3.85
CA ASP A 919 -14.69 14.07 3.87
C ASP A 919 -14.81 14.81 5.19
N ALA A 920 -15.74 14.41 6.06
CA ALA A 920 -15.95 14.94 7.41
C ALA A 920 -14.67 15.28 8.20
N PRO A 921 -13.61 14.43 8.26
CA PRO A 921 -12.37 14.78 8.96
C PRO A 921 -11.62 15.95 8.31
N LYS A 922 -11.55 15.98 6.97
CA LYS A 922 -10.92 17.06 6.18
C LYS A 922 -11.67 18.39 6.32
N MET A 923 -12.94 18.30 6.69
CA MET A 923 -13.89 19.41 6.85
C MET A 923 -14.16 19.76 8.32
N GLY A 924 -13.58 19.08 9.31
CA GLY A 924 -13.83 19.33 10.74
C GLY A 924 -15.28 19.11 11.21
N ASN A 925 -16.11 18.42 10.41
CA ASN A 925 -17.54 18.25 10.66
C ASN A 925 -17.82 16.89 11.32
N LYS A 926 -18.79 16.84 12.26
CA LYS A 926 -19.27 15.58 12.84
C LYS A 926 -20.55 15.10 12.16
N VAL A 927 -20.44 14.02 11.38
CA VAL A 927 -21.60 13.28 10.87
C VAL A 927 -22.09 12.31 11.94
N ASN A 928 -23.42 12.20 12.08
CA ASN A 928 -24.12 11.20 12.89
C ASN A 928 -25.21 10.56 12.01
N ILE A 929 -25.53 9.28 12.22
CA ILE A 929 -26.60 8.60 11.48
C ILE A 929 -27.94 8.74 12.24
N PRO A 930 -29.00 9.27 11.62
CA PRO A 930 -30.33 9.35 12.24
C PRO A 930 -30.91 7.99 12.63
N ARG A 931 -31.65 7.92 13.75
CA ARG A 931 -32.23 6.68 14.27
C ARG A 931 -33.27 6.04 13.35
N ASP A 932 -33.91 6.81 12.48
CA ASP A 932 -34.85 6.29 11.47
C ASP A 932 -34.17 5.54 10.32
N LEU A 933 -32.86 5.73 10.13
CA LEU A 933 -32.03 5.00 9.15
C LEU A 933 -31.30 3.79 9.75
N MET A 934 -31.54 3.48 11.03
CA MET A 934 -30.95 2.31 11.70
C MET A 934 -31.82 1.06 11.51
N VAL A 935 -31.19 -0.06 11.16
CA VAL A 935 -31.83 -1.38 11.07
C VAL A 935 -31.96 -2.03 12.45
N LYS A 936 -32.90 -2.97 12.57
CA LYS A 936 -33.20 -3.71 13.81
C LYS A 936 -32.69 -5.16 13.83
N GLN A 937 -32.39 -5.71 12.66
CA GLN A 937 -31.92 -7.07 12.44
C GLN A 937 -30.93 -7.04 11.25
N TYR A 938 -30.03 -8.01 11.20
CA TYR A 938 -29.03 -8.15 10.13
C TYR A 938 -29.28 -9.44 9.33
N PRO A 939 -28.94 -9.52 8.03
CA PRO A 939 -29.01 -10.78 7.31
C PRO A 939 -27.94 -11.74 7.84
N HIS A 940 -28.23 -13.04 7.82
CA HIS A 940 -27.39 -14.07 8.41
C HIS A 940 -25.96 -14.08 7.86
N PHE A 941 -25.75 -13.71 6.59
CA PHE A 941 -24.42 -13.62 6.00
C PHE A 941 -23.49 -12.57 6.63
N MET A 942 -24.00 -11.72 7.53
CA MET A 942 -23.21 -10.75 8.28
C MET A 942 -22.77 -11.23 9.67
N ASP A 943 -23.13 -12.45 10.07
CA ASP A 943 -22.77 -13.09 11.35
C ASP A 943 -23.05 -12.18 12.57
N ARG A 944 -24.27 -11.61 12.64
CA ARG A 944 -24.67 -10.63 13.68
C ARG A 944 -26.08 -10.87 14.21
N SER A 945 -26.21 -10.90 15.53
CA SER A 945 -27.50 -11.00 16.24
C SER A 945 -28.12 -9.63 16.54
N PRO A 946 -29.46 -9.51 16.54
CA PRO A 946 -30.43 -10.48 16.04
C PRO A 946 -30.42 -10.54 14.51
N SER A 947 -30.55 -11.74 13.95
CA SER A 947 -30.46 -11.99 12.50
C SER A 947 -31.81 -12.32 11.85
N TYR A 948 -31.86 -12.24 10.52
CA TYR A 948 -32.85 -12.87 9.65
C TYR A 948 -32.13 -13.68 8.56
N HIS A 949 -32.75 -14.74 8.06
CA HIS A 949 -32.22 -15.51 6.94
C HIS A 949 -32.53 -14.79 5.62
N SER A 950 -31.51 -14.48 4.82
CA SER A 950 -31.61 -13.77 3.55
C SER A 950 -31.78 -14.74 2.37
N SER A 951 -32.84 -14.51 1.59
CA SER A 951 -33.14 -15.16 0.31
C SER A 951 -32.45 -14.52 -0.91
N SER A 952 -31.64 -13.47 -0.75
CA SER A 952 -31.00 -12.77 -1.88
C SER A 952 -29.79 -13.56 -2.40
N ILE A 953 -29.21 -13.10 -3.52
CA ILE A 953 -27.92 -13.61 -3.99
C ILE A 953 -26.83 -13.59 -2.89
N LEU A 954 -26.81 -12.61 -1.96
CA LEU A 954 -25.81 -12.56 -0.89
C LEU A 954 -26.01 -13.68 0.15
N GLY A 955 -27.26 -13.93 0.54
CA GLY A 955 -27.60 -15.06 1.42
C GLY A 955 -27.29 -16.40 0.74
N LYS A 956 -27.79 -16.59 -0.48
CA LYS A 956 -27.54 -17.79 -1.30
C LYS A 956 -26.05 -18.09 -1.49
N ILE A 957 -25.22 -17.08 -1.74
CA ILE A 957 -23.76 -17.23 -1.81
C ILE A 957 -23.19 -17.75 -0.48
N TYR A 958 -23.55 -17.10 0.64
CA TYR A 958 -23.05 -17.47 1.96
C TYR A 958 -23.45 -18.90 2.34
N ASP A 959 -24.69 -19.30 2.07
CA ASP A 959 -25.20 -20.64 2.37
C ASP A 959 -24.55 -21.71 1.49
N LYS A 960 -24.47 -21.48 0.18
CA LYS A 960 -23.86 -22.41 -0.79
C LYS A 960 -22.35 -22.55 -0.61
N ALA A 961 -21.65 -21.50 -0.19
CA ALA A 961 -20.24 -21.57 0.20
C ALA A 961 -20.04 -22.25 1.57
N GLY A 962 -21.01 -22.06 2.48
CA GLY A 962 -21.05 -22.62 3.82
C GLY A 962 -21.44 -24.09 3.92
N ASP A 963 -22.08 -24.67 2.89
CA ASP A 963 -22.39 -26.10 2.83
C ASP A 963 -21.07 -26.91 2.94
N PRO A 964 -20.90 -27.75 4.00
CA PRO A 964 -19.67 -28.50 4.21
C PRO A 964 -19.50 -29.67 3.24
N LYS A 965 -20.48 -29.97 2.37
CA LYS A 965 -20.35 -31.00 1.33
C LYS A 965 -19.33 -30.56 0.27
N PRO A 966 -18.18 -31.25 0.12
CA PRO A 966 -17.32 -31.04 -1.04
C PRO A 966 -18.00 -31.62 -2.27
N LEU A 967 -17.75 -31.06 -3.46
CA LEU A 967 -18.41 -31.58 -4.67
C LEU A 967 -17.86 -32.95 -5.14
N ARG A 968 -16.87 -33.52 -4.44
CA ARG A 968 -16.26 -34.83 -4.73
C ARG A 968 -15.97 -35.65 -3.46
N SER A 969 -16.94 -36.51 -3.12
CA SER A 969 -16.84 -37.82 -2.44
C SER A 969 -15.89 -37.99 -1.24
N ASP A 970 -16.45 -38.28 -0.06
CA ASP A 970 -16.57 -39.60 0.62
C ASP A 970 -15.46 -40.68 0.50
N ASN A 971 -14.39 -40.49 -0.27
CA ASN A 971 -13.36 -41.49 -0.56
C ASN A 971 -11.93 -41.01 -0.29
N VAL A 972 -11.75 -39.87 0.38
CA VAL A 972 -10.46 -39.53 1.00
C VAL A 972 -10.32 -40.34 2.29
N GLN A 973 -9.90 -41.60 2.13
CA GLN A 973 -9.26 -42.36 3.20
C GLN A 973 -8.14 -41.48 3.80
N PRO A 974 -7.97 -41.41 5.13
CA PRO A 974 -6.96 -40.56 5.74
C PRO A 974 -5.57 -40.95 5.22
N THR A 975 -4.94 -40.06 4.44
CA THR A 975 -3.70 -40.33 3.71
C THR A 975 -2.63 -40.84 4.67
N SER A 976 -2.27 -42.12 4.56
CA SER A 976 -1.27 -42.73 5.41
C SER A 976 0.07 -42.06 5.12
N ILE A 977 0.66 -41.42 6.15
CA ILE A 977 1.72 -40.43 6.00
C ILE A 977 2.89 -41.01 5.17
N SER A 978 2.95 -40.57 3.93
CA SER A 978 3.77 -41.11 2.86
C SER A 978 5.13 -40.41 2.83
N SER A 979 6.19 -41.11 2.44
CA SER A 979 7.55 -40.55 2.34
C SER A 979 8.11 -40.77 0.95
N LEU A 980 8.59 -39.72 0.30
CA LEU A 980 9.11 -39.77 -1.07
C LEU A 980 10.37 -40.68 -1.15
N PRO A 981 10.38 -41.73 -1.99
CA PRO A 981 11.50 -42.68 -2.11
C PRO A 981 12.86 -42.01 -2.27
N CYS A 982 12.94 -40.99 -3.13
CA CYS A 982 14.15 -40.23 -3.43
C CYS A 982 14.86 -39.58 -2.22
N PHE A 983 14.17 -39.42 -1.08
CA PHE A 983 14.72 -38.97 0.21
C PHE A 983 14.71 -40.08 1.28
N ALA A 984 13.69 -40.94 1.26
CA ALA A 984 13.51 -42.02 2.24
C ALA A 984 14.53 -43.15 2.08
N GLU A 985 14.94 -43.43 0.84
CA GLU A 985 15.86 -44.51 0.45
C GLU A 985 17.30 -44.03 0.23
N ARG A 986 17.58 -42.73 0.40
CA ARG A 986 18.97 -42.23 0.38
C ARG A 986 19.69 -42.75 1.63
N ASP A 987 20.82 -43.43 1.42
CA ASP A 987 21.74 -43.80 2.50
C ASP A 987 22.24 -42.54 3.22
N VAL A 988 22.02 -42.51 4.54
CA VAL A 988 22.45 -41.44 5.44
C VAL A 988 23.41 -42.04 6.46
N PRO A 989 24.65 -41.52 6.60
CA PRO A 989 25.59 -41.99 7.60
C PRO A 989 24.98 -42.02 9.02
N PRO A 990 25.14 -43.12 9.79
CA PRO A 990 24.49 -43.26 11.10
C PRO A 990 24.79 -42.13 12.08
N ALA A 991 26.01 -41.56 12.03
CA ALA A 991 26.38 -40.39 12.85
C ALA A 991 25.55 -39.14 12.53
N ILE A 992 25.29 -38.86 11.24
CA ILE A 992 24.42 -37.76 10.80
C ILE A 992 22.99 -37.99 11.25
N LYS A 993 22.48 -39.22 11.11
CA LYS A 993 21.12 -39.58 11.54
C LYS A 993 20.96 -39.45 13.07
N GLN A 994 21.95 -39.86 13.85
CA GLN A 994 21.96 -39.67 15.31
C GLN A 994 22.03 -38.19 15.72
N LEU A 995 22.88 -37.39 15.06
CA LEU A 995 22.99 -35.95 15.29
C LEU A 995 21.65 -35.23 15.08
N TRP A 996 20.97 -35.50 13.95
CA TRP A 996 19.66 -34.90 13.69
C TRP A 996 18.53 -35.50 14.53
N GLN A 997 18.63 -36.75 14.99
CA GLN A 997 17.71 -37.29 15.99
C GLN A 997 17.84 -36.60 17.35
N HIS A 998 19.04 -36.10 17.71
CA HIS A 998 19.23 -35.26 18.89
C HIS A 998 18.63 -33.86 18.66
N ARG A 999 19.05 -33.16 17.59
CA ARG A 999 18.54 -31.82 17.22
C ARG A 999 17.02 -31.78 17.07
N TYR A 1000 16.39 -32.84 16.57
CA TYR A 1000 14.94 -32.91 16.46
C TYR A 1000 14.22 -33.12 17.82
N LYS A 1001 14.86 -33.75 18.80
CA LYS A 1001 14.35 -33.78 20.19
C LYS A 1001 14.46 -32.42 20.85
N GLU A 1002 15.56 -31.69 20.61
CA GLU A 1002 15.70 -30.28 21.02
C GLU A 1002 14.59 -29.42 20.39
N TYR A 1003 14.36 -29.54 19.08
CA TYR A 1003 13.25 -28.85 18.39
C TYR A 1003 11.87 -29.18 19.01
N LEU A 1004 11.60 -30.44 19.34
CA LEU A 1004 10.34 -30.84 19.96
C LEU A 1004 10.17 -30.26 21.38
N ALA A 1005 11.25 -30.13 22.14
CA ALA A 1005 11.23 -29.46 23.44
C ALA A 1005 11.04 -27.94 23.28
N ASP A 1006 11.85 -27.29 22.43
CA ASP A 1006 11.75 -25.86 22.09
C ASP A 1006 10.32 -25.50 21.65
N SER A 1007 9.75 -26.24 20.70
CA SER A 1007 8.41 -25.98 20.17
C SER A 1007 7.29 -26.26 21.18
N SER A 1008 7.43 -27.26 22.05
CA SER A 1008 6.44 -27.51 23.11
C SER A 1008 6.37 -26.38 24.13
N LEU A 1009 7.51 -25.74 24.42
CA LEU A 1009 7.55 -24.52 25.25
C LEU A 1009 6.86 -23.33 24.56
N LEU A 1010 6.98 -23.19 23.24
CA LEU A 1010 6.26 -22.15 22.48
C LEU A 1010 4.75 -22.38 22.40
N TYR A 1011 4.29 -23.64 22.33
CA TYR A 1011 2.86 -23.97 22.37
C TYR A 1011 2.23 -23.73 23.74
N ALA A 1012 2.99 -23.93 24.82
CA ALA A 1012 2.55 -23.67 26.20
C ALA A 1012 2.65 -22.18 26.63
N GLU A 1013 3.14 -21.29 25.75
CA GLU A 1013 3.32 -19.88 26.06
C GLU A 1013 2.03 -19.08 25.81
N GLU A 1014 1.56 -18.32 26.81
CA GLU A 1014 0.44 -17.35 26.70
C GLU A 1014 0.85 -16.10 25.90
N ALA A 1015 1.17 -16.33 24.63
CA ALA A 1015 1.57 -15.37 23.62
C ALA A 1015 0.45 -15.12 22.59
N ASP A 1016 0.48 -13.98 21.89
CA ASP A 1016 -0.43 -13.77 20.76
C ASP A 1016 0.03 -14.50 19.50
N GLU A 1017 -0.90 -14.80 18.58
CA GLU A 1017 -0.63 -15.65 17.42
C GLU A 1017 0.37 -15.07 16.41
N GLU A 1018 0.53 -13.74 16.33
CA GLU A 1018 1.61 -13.17 15.50
C GLU A 1018 2.96 -13.32 16.20
N GLU A 1019 2.98 -13.17 17.53
CA GLU A 1019 4.19 -13.35 18.32
C GLU A 1019 4.66 -14.82 18.34
N LYS A 1020 3.73 -15.78 18.40
CA LYS A 1020 4.03 -17.21 18.22
C LYS A 1020 4.63 -17.48 16.83
N LYS A 1021 4.03 -16.95 15.76
CA LYS A 1021 4.59 -17.07 14.39
C LYS A 1021 6.03 -16.54 14.30
N ILE A 1022 6.34 -15.43 14.97
CA ILE A 1022 7.69 -14.87 15.03
C ILE A 1022 8.65 -15.83 15.75
N LYS A 1023 8.29 -16.33 16.94
CA LYS A 1023 9.12 -17.29 17.70
C LYS A 1023 9.33 -18.61 16.94
N PHE A 1024 8.31 -19.10 16.25
CA PHE A 1024 8.46 -20.27 15.38
C PHE A 1024 9.39 -20.00 14.19
N ARG A 1025 9.33 -18.80 13.59
CA ARG A 1025 10.29 -18.40 12.54
C ARG A 1025 11.73 -18.37 13.09
N GLU A 1026 11.97 -17.70 14.22
CA GLU A 1026 13.26 -17.70 14.93
C GLU A 1026 13.77 -19.13 15.22
N LEU A 1027 12.86 -20.03 15.62
CA LEU A 1027 13.17 -21.44 15.88
C LEU A 1027 13.56 -22.19 14.60
N TYR A 1028 12.89 -21.95 13.46
CA TYR A 1028 13.30 -22.55 12.19
C TYR A 1028 14.64 -21.99 11.70
N GLU A 1029 14.89 -20.69 11.85
CA GLU A 1029 16.19 -20.06 11.52
C GLU A 1029 17.38 -20.67 12.28
N LYS A 1030 17.20 -20.98 13.58
CA LYS A 1030 18.19 -21.75 14.38
C LYS A 1030 18.56 -23.06 13.68
N TYR A 1031 17.59 -23.82 13.19
CA TYR A 1031 17.85 -25.11 12.54
C TYR A 1031 18.29 -24.98 11.07
N LYS A 1032 17.91 -23.91 10.35
CA LYS A 1032 18.48 -23.57 9.02
C LYS A 1032 19.99 -23.32 9.13
N HIS A 1033 20.42 -22.48 10.08
CA HIS A 1033 21.84 -22.21 10.30
C HIS A 1033 22.63 -23.47 10.70
N LEU A 1034 22.02 -24.38 11.48
CA LEU A 1034 22.63 -25.68 11.84
C LEU A 1034 22.73 -26.68 10.68
N LEU A 1035 22.01 -26.45 9.57
CA LEU A 1035 22.04 -27.25 8.35
C LEU A 1035 22.94 -26.60 7.28
N TYR A 1036 22.65 -25.36 6.89
CA TYR A 1036 23.31 -24.65 5.79
C TYR A 1036 24.57 -23.89 6.18
N GLY A 1037 24.78 -23.59 7.47
CA GLY A 1037 25.79 -22.61 7.91
C GLY A 1037 25.45 -21.15 7.56
N ALA A 1038 24.25 -20.89 7.06
CA ALA A 1038 23.74 -19.60 6.61
C ALA A 1038 22.21 -19.52 6.85
N SER A 1039 21.63 -18.35 6.59
CA SER A 1039 20.18 -18.09 6.65
C SER A 1039 19.40 -18.92 5.63
N GLU A 1040 19.80 -18.90 4.36
CA GLU A 1040 19.12 -19.63 3.29
C GLU A 1040 20.07 -20.60 2.56
N PHE A 1041 19.49 -21.59 1.87
CA PHE A 1041 20.24 -22.63 1.14
C PHE A 1041 21.14 -22.03 0.05
N GLU A 1042 20.66 -21.02 -0.66
CA GLU A 1042 21.39 -20.33 -1.73
C GLU A 1042 22.63 -19.56 -1.23
N GLU A 1043 22.79 -19.40 0.08
CA GLU A 1043 23.91 -18.71 0.74
C GLU A 1043 24.92 -19.69 1.38
N THR A 1044 24.73 -21.01 1.22
CA THR A 1044 25.51 -22.01 1.96
C THR A 1044 27.00 -22.00 1.60
N PRO A 1045 27.92 -21.89 2.59
CA PRO A 1045 29.35 -22.10 2.39
C PRO A 1045 29.77 -23.58 2.54
N ARG A 1046 28.81 -24.50 2.71
CA ARG A 1046 29.06 -25.94 2.87
C ARG A 1046 29.08 -26.67 1.53
N ASP A 1047 29.66 -27.86 1.54
CA ASP A 1047 29.49 -28.79 0.42
C ASP A 1047 28.01 -29.20 0.27
N LEU A 1048 27.55 -29.30 -0.97
CA LEU A 1048 26.15 -29.54 -1.27
C LEU A 1048 25.71 -30.98 -0.97
N ASP A 1049 26.57 -31.99 -1.12
CA ASP A 1049 26.16 -33.38 -0.86
C ASP A 1049 26.10 -33.70 0.64
N ASP A 1050 26.94 -33.04 1.44
CA ASP A 1050 26.82 -32.91 2.89
C ASP A 1050 25.44 -32.36 3.28
N VAL A 1051 25.07 -31.21 2.72
CA VAL A 1051 23.78 -30.54 2.97
C VAL A 1051 22.60 -31.38 2.49
N PHE A 1052 22.68 -32.05 1.34
CA PHE A 1052 21.64 -32.95 0.84
C PHE A 1052 21.51 -34.22 1.70
N SER A 1053 22.61 -34.76 2.21
CA SER A 1053 22.60 -35.92 3.10
C SER A 1053 21.98 -35.59 4.46
N GLU A 1054 22.30 -34.41 5.03
CA GLU A 1054 21.63 -33.90 6.24
C GLU A 1054 20.15 -33.56 5.99
N ALA A 1055 19.80 -32.98 4.83
CA ALA A 1055 18.41 -32.70 4.45
C ALA A 1055 17.57 -33.99 4.36
N CYS A 1056 18.09 -35.06 3.75
CA CYS A 1056 17.43 -36.36 3.74
C CYS A 1056 17.35 -36.98 5.14
N ALA A 1057 18.35 -36.80 6.01
CA ALA A 1057 18.28 -37.23 7.40
C ALA A 1057 17.11 -36.57 8.15
N ILE A 1058 16.99 -35.24 8.03
CA ILE A 1058 15.89 -34.45 8.61
C ILE A 1058 14.53 -34.94 8.09
N TYR A 1059 14.39 -35.15 6.78
CA TYR A 1059 13.17 -35.65 6.17
C TYR A 1059 12.78 -37.04 6.72
N GLN A 1060 13.71 -37.99 6.73
CA GLN A 1060 13.48 -39.34 7.27
C GLN A 1060 13.00 -39.29 8.74
N ILE A 1061 13.66 -38.51 9.59
CA ILE A 1061 13.36 -38.40 11.03
C ILE A 1061 11.99 -37.74 11.26
N ALA A 1062 11.68 -36.66 10.54
CA ALA A 1062 10.40 -35.97 10.66
C ALA A 1062 9.23 -36.87 10.23
N TYR A 1063 9.38 -37.62 9.13
CA TYR A 1063 8.33 -38.50 8.58
C TYR A 1063 8.18 -39.81 9.35
N GLU A 1064 9.26 -40.34 9.93
CA GLU A 1064 9.20 -41.41 10.94
C GLU A 1064 8.40 -40.93 12.17
N LYS A 1065 8.69 -39.74 12.70
CA LYS A 1065 7.98 -39.22 13.88
C LYS A 1065 6.53 -38.82 13.60
N ALA A 1066 6.24 -38.29 12.41
CA ALA A 1066 4.89 -37.98 11.94
C ALA A 1066 4.02 -39.25 11.88
N ARG A 1067 4.51 -40.31 11.19
CA ARG A 1067 3.87 -41.64 11.17
C ARG A 1067 3.66 -42.20 12.59
N SER A 1068 4.70 -42.16 13.45
CA SER A 1068 4.64 -42.72 14.81
C SER A 1068 3.60 -42.11 15.75
N ALA A 1069 2.96 -41.00 15.35
CA ALA A 1069 1.96 -40.28 16.14
C ALA A 1069 0.79 -39.77 15.29
N ASN A 1070 0.60 -40.31 14.08
CA ASN A 1070 -0.43 -39.95 13.12
C ASN A 1070 -0.67 -38.43 12.96
N ASN A 1071 0.41 -37.65 12.84
CA ASN A 1071 0.32 -36.17 12.85
C ASN A 1071 1.20 -35.56 11.74
N VAL A 1072 0.54 -35.10 10.67
CA VAL A 1072 1.14 -34.52 9.46
C VAL A 1072 1.88 -33.21 9.74
N ALA A 1073 1.46 -32.40 10.73
CA ALA A 1073 2.11 -31.12 11.02
C ALA A 1073 3.59 -31.28 11.42
N ARG A 1074 4.00 -32.47 11.90
CA ARG A 1074 5.40 -32.80 12.21
C ARG A 1074 6.29 -32.89 10.97
N CYS A 1075 5.74 -33.23 9.80
CA CYS A 1075 6.45 -33.20 8.52
C CYS A 1075 6.92 -31.76 8.17
N GLY A 1076 6.21 -30.75 8.66
CA GLY A 1076 6.53 -29.34 8.44
C GLY A 1076 7.91 -28.90 8.97
N PHE A 1077 8.53 -29.63 9.91
CA PHE A 1077 9.92 -29.36 10.29
C PHE A 1077 10.88 -29.56 9.12
N ALA A 1078 10.72 -30.65 8.36
CA ALA A 1078 11.58 -30.94 7.22
C ALA A 1078 11.43 -29.87 6.12
N TRP A 1079 10.22 -29.47 5.79
CA TRP A 1079 10.00 -28.49 4.73
C TRP A 1079 10.32 -27.04 5.14
N LYS A 1080 10.18 -26.66 6.41
CA LYS A 1080 10.54 -25.30 6.89
C LYS A 1080 12.04 -25.11 7.13
N VAL A 1081 12.78 -26.19 7.40
CA VAL A 1081 14.25 -26.16 7.59
C VAL A 1081 14.98 -26.58 6.32
N ALA A 1082 14.78 -27.82 5.87
CA ALA A 1082 15.49 -28.44 4.75
C ALA A 1082 14.82 -28.26 3.38
N GLY A 1083 13.64 -27.63 3.31
CA GLY A 1083 12.77 -27.65 2.13
C GLY A 1083 13.41 -27.15 0.83
N ARG A 1084 14.28 -26.14 0.87
CA ARG A 1084 14.98 -25.67 -0.34
C ARG A 1084 15.97 -26.71 -0.88
N ALA A 1085 16.80 -27.29 0.00
CA ALA A 1085 17.73 -28.35 -0.39
C ALA A 1085 16.99 -29.61 -0.86
N LEU A 1086 15.86 -29.97 -0.23
CA LEU A 1086 15.00 -31.06 -0.68
C LEU A 1086 14.40 -30.80 -2.08
N CYS A 1087 13.86 -29.60 -2.32
CA CYS A 1087 13.36 -29.20 -3.64
C CYS A 1087 14.45 -29.27 -4.71
N HIS A 1088 15.63 -28.67 -4.45
CA HIS A 1088 16.75 -28.68 -5.40
C HIS A 1088 17.25 -30.10 -5.69
N LEU A 1089 17.41 -30.93 -4.66
CA LEU A 1089 17.79 -32.35 -4.80
C LEU A 1089 16.75 -33.15 -5.61
N TYR A 1090 15.47 -32.85 -5.44
CA TYR A 1090 14.39 -33.49 -6.19
C TYR A 1090 14.44 -33.11 -7.68
N THR A 1091 14.65 -31.82 -8.00
CA THR A 1091 14.81 -31.35 -9.38
C THR A 1091 16.00 -32.04 -10.05
N VAL A 1092 17.20 -31.96 -9.46
CA VAL A 1092 18.44 -32.53 -10.02
C VAL A 1092 18.33 -34.06 -10.23
N LYS A 1093 17.66 -34.79 -9.32
CA LYS A 1093 17.42 -36.23 -9.50
C LYS A 1093 16.44 -36.56 -10.64
N ASN A 1094 15.55 -35.63 -11.01
CA ASN A 1094 14.46 -35.85 -11.97
C ASN A 1094 14.64 -35.13 -13.32
N GLU A 1095 15.75 -34.43 -13.57
CA GLU A 1095 16.05 -33.81 -14.86
C GLU A 1095 16.03 -34.81 -16.05
N GLY A 1096 16.27 -36.10 -15.79
CA GLY A 1096 16.12 -37.18 -16.78
C GLY A 1096 14.67 -37.60 -17.10
N ASN A 1097 13.70 -37.23 -16.26
CA ASN A 1097 12.27 -37.56 -16.38
C ASN A 1097 11.38 -36.31 -16.51
N ALA A 1098 11.97 -35.12 -16.71
CA ALA A 1098 11.27 -33.85 -16.72
C ALA A 1098 10.33 -33.69 -17.92
N VAL A 1099 9.11 -34.19 -17.79
CA VAL A 1099 7.94 -33.58 -18.44
C VAL A 1099 7.88 -32.14 -17.94
N MET A 1100 8.41 -31.20 -18.72
CA MET A 1100 8.33 -29.78 -18.35
C MET A 1100 6.86 -29.40 -18.21
N VAL A 1101 6.47 -29.06 -16.96
CA VAL A 1101 5.24 -28.33 -16.68
C VAL A 1101 5.40 -26.94 -17.31
N LYS A 1102 4.98 -26.83 -18.56
CA LYS A 1102 4.96 -25.57 -19.32
C LYS A 1102 3.77 -24.74 -18.84
N CYS A 1103 4.01 -23.96 -17.79
CA CYS A 1103 3.29 -22.72 -17.55
C CYS A 1103 3.56 -21.72 -18.71
#